data_AF-A0A944ZZK0-F1
#
_entry.id   AF-A0A944ZZK0-F1
#
_cell.length_a   1.000
_cell.length_b   1.000
_cell.length_c   1.000
_cell.angle_alpha   90.00
_cell.angle_beta   90.00
_cell.angle_gamma   90.00
#
_symmetry.space_group_name_H-M   'P 1'
#
loop_
_entity.id
_entity.type
_entity.pdbx_description
1 polymer ?
#
loop_
_entity_poly.entity_id
_entity_poly.type
_entity_poly.pdbx_seq_one_letter_code
_entity_poly.pdbx_strand_id
1 'polypeptide(L)'
;MTPEKFLKGLQKDLHPSADLKARIQKSVQSRITSESPLFSDLRSAVTPKKVLQKTVWSRISSQIELPQADTFTRIKIAFQPSAELKEQIKARVLASLEPVQQIAYWPLTLKWTAAFALFGILVRISPMLFIASPTVADTEALLIPTTGNVYVSVEGMQVEVERQMTLLPGMMIQTGEGEVTFILNDDGAARLAPYTTVTINDVSDRLEVASEILPSITLHSGKLWMYGITPKPTRQLAVKTRNGLVAVNEGSVSIAVEDEVAVEVFDRSATVYRNGEPTFLTSGERIALSDDKVLLVKKIPAKWYQYTWADQNLKRDAVHRHDIAQMQHERRIAQAGILPSSPMYNVKRFAELMDLWMTFGQEESLKKQLQVAENRLNEAAALIYNGDEAGIVLEEYRDTLQAIAGGEHHGSLAEFLVQRALVESAAQMSAALPGDESYVIKKMVLETSAELSDGLARQEDAQGTLLIDGLAVMMRSADEGRIDLVQSVWSDLHPYVLTLENEELSLDPAIYKEAKMLLSFLASSLHIANKRGASVDPELLDDIAMYLPAPKDTTDVSLSEEEVMHIVMTIKEKIFVYHMTQSRINQFIAEIKALNGHPDQGRILRRLALNLPDGPESFPQRVYKEIVKLRWEYAAGEVI
;
A
#
# COMPACT_ATOMS: atom_id res chain seq x y z
N MET A 1 -46.49 24.93 31.14
CA MET A 1 -45.02 24.75 31.05
C MET A 1 -44.78 23.50 30.24
N THR A 2 -44.15 23.58 29.07
CA THR A 2 -43.99 22.43 28.16
C THR A 2 -42.76 21.59 28.55
N PRO A 3 -42.82 20.26 28.43
CA PRO A 3 -41.73 19.34 28.80
C PRO A 3 -40.42 19.62 28.06
N GLU A 4 -40.48 20.18 26.85
CA GLU A 4 -39.30 20.61 26.09
C GLU A 4 -38.53 21.77 26.75
N LYS A 5 -39.22 22.69 27.44
CA LYS A 5 -38.56 23.78 28.18
C LYS A 5 -37.87 23.27 29.45
N PHE A 6 -38.40 22.22 30.05
CA PHE A 6 -37.79 21.57 31.22
C PHE A 6 -36.53 20.78 30.82
N LEU A 7 -36.58 20.03 29.72
CA LEU A 7 -35.43 19.29 29.19
C LEU A 7 -34.31 20.20 28.66
N LYS A 8 -34.65 21.33 28.01
CA LYS A 8 -33.64 22.35 27.63
C LYS A 8 -33.02 23.06 28.83
N GLY A 9 -33.75 23.19 29.95
CA GLY A 9 -33.20 23.70 31.21
C GLY A 9 -32.19 22.72 31.82
N LEU A 10 -32.55 21.44 31.90
CA LEU A 10 -31.68 20.36 32.40
C LEU A 10 -30.42 20.17 31.54
N GLN A 11 -30.52 20.31 30.22
CA GLN A 11 -29.37 20.19 29.32
C GLN A 11 -28.35 21.32 29.54
N LYS A 12 -28.82 22.51 29.94
CA LYS A 12 -27.99 23.66 30.28
C LYS A 12 -27.34 23.54 31.66
N ASP A 13 -27.98 22.85 32.60
CA ASP A 13 -27.46 22.59 33.95
C ASP A 13 -26.51 21.37 34.01
N LEU A 14 -26.58 20.45 33.04
CA LEU A 14 -25.73 19.24 32.98
C LEU A 14 -24.41 19.43 32.20
N HIS A 15 -24.23 20.54 31.49
CA HIS A 15 -22.99 20.86 30.79
C HIS A 15 -22.25 21.98 31.54
N PRO A 16 -21.15 21.68 32.26
CA PRO A 16 -20.37 22.75 32.88
C PRO A 16 -19.85 23.69 31.80
N SER A 17 -20.00 25.00 32.03
CA SER A 17 -19.53 26.03 31.10
C SER A 17 -18.03 25.88 30.83
N ALA A 18 -17.57 26.33 29.65
CA ALA A 18 -16.17 26.21 29.23
C ALA A 18 -15.21 26.79 30.28
N ASP A 19 -15.59 27.88 30.95
CA ASP A 19 -14.83 28.49 32.05
C ASP A 19 -14.76 27.62 33.30
N LEU A 20 -15.82 26.86 33.61
CA LEU A 20 -15.85 25.94 34.75
C LEU A 20 -15.02 24.69 34.46
N LYS A 21 -15.07 24.18 33.22
CA LYS A 21 -14.16 23.10 32.75
C LYS A 21 -12.70 23.56 32.80
N ALA A 22 -12.38 24.76 32.32
CA ALA A 22 -11.04 25.32 32.38
C ALA A 22 -10.55 25.53 33.84
N ARG A 23 -11.42 25.96 34.76
CA ARG A 23 -11.09 26.06 36.20
C ARG A 23 -10.85 24.70 36.85
N ILE A 24 -11.67 23.69 36.53
CA ILE A 24 -11.49 22.33 37.03
C ILE A 24 -10.19 21.74 36.48
N GLN A 25 -9.94 21.89 35.17
CA GLN A 25 -8.71 21.44 34.53
C GLN A 25 -7.47 22.11 35.14
N LYS A 26 -7.51 23.44 35.38
CA LYS A 26 -6.41 24.17 36.02
C LYS A 26 -6.21 23.75 37.48
N SER A 27 -7.29 23.44 38.22
CA SER A 27 -7.23 22.93 39.60
C SER A 27 -6.77 21.48 39.69
N VAL A 28 -7.00 20.67 38.64
CA VAL A 28 -6.54 19.28 38.55
C VAL A 28 -5.07 19.26 38.13
N GLN A 29 -4.69 20.04 37.11
CA GLN A 29 -3.29 20.22 36.74
C GLN A 29 -2.46 20.77 37.90
N SER A 30 -2.93 21.78 38.64
CA SER A 30 -2.18 22.30 39.81
C SER A 30 -2.03 21.28 40.95
N ARG A 31 -2.90 20.27 41.03
CA ARG A 31 -2.79 19.15 41.99
C ARG A 31 -1.88 18.02 41.49
N ILE A 32 -1.63 17.97 40.18
CA ILE A 32 -0.76 16.97 39.53
C ILE A 32 0.67 17.51 39.38
N THR A 33 0.85 18.81 39.17
CA THR A 33 2.18 19.46 39.03
C THR A 33 2.77 19.99 40.33
N SER A 34 2.03 20.01 41.44
CA SER A 34 2.67 20.24 42.75
C SER A 34 3.41 18.98 43.18
N GLU A 35 4.74 19.01 43.05
CA GLU A 35 5.67 18.08 43.69
C GLU A 35 5.35 17.99 45.19
N SER A 36 4.47 17.07 45.54
CA SER A 36 4.11 16.79 46.92
C SER A 36 5.11 15.76 47.45
N PRO A 37 5.88 16.06 48.52
CA PRO A 37 6.93 15.19 49.06
C PRO A 37 6.40 13.83 49.58
N LEU A 38 5.08 13.66 49.66
CA LEU A 38 4.42 12.43 50.08
C LEU A 38 4.65 11.23 49.14
N PHE A 39 4.78 11.43 47.83
CA PHE A 39 4.91 10.33 46.88
C PHE A 39 6.36 9.88 46.64
N SER A 40 7.35 10.76 46.82
CA SER A 40 8.77 10.36 46.83
C SER A 40 9.12 9.56 48.10
N ASP A 41 8.52 9.92 49.23
CA ASP A 41 8.72 9.20 50.50
C ASP A 41 8.03 7.83 50.50
N LEU A 42 6.89 7.68 49.81
CA LEU A 42 6.25 6.37 49.61
C LEU A 42 7.04 5.45 48.66
N ARG A 43 7.68 5.99 47.61
CA ARG A 43 8.48 5.18 46.67
C ARG A 43 9.77 4.64 47.30
N SER A 44 10.35 5.39 48.26
CA SER A 44 11.50 4.94 49.05
C SER A 44 11.10 4.03 50.23
N ALA A 45 9.85 4.08 50.70
CA ALA A 45 9.31 3.20 51.73
C ALA A 45 8.84 1.83 51.21
N VAL A 46 8.50 1.72 49.92
CA VAL A 46 7.95 0.48 49.31
C VAL A 46 9.02 -0.36 48.59
N THR A 47 10.25 0.12 48.46
CA THR A 47 11.38 -0.70 47.98
C THR A 47 12.08 -1.38 49.17
N PRO A 48 11.91 -2.70 49.40
CA PRO A 48 12.52 -3.35 50.54
C PRO A 48 14.05 -3.34 50.41
N LYS A 49 14.74 -2.82 51.44
CA LYS A 49 16.22 -2.83 51.52
C LYS A 49 16.75 -4.24 51.27
N LYS A 50 17.78 -4.39 50.43
CA LYS A 50 18.41 -5.67 50.02
C LYS A 50 18.75 -6.61 51.19
N VAL A 51 19.01 -6.06 52.37
CA VAL A 51 19.25 -6.82 53.61
C VAL A 51 17.99 -7.53 54.11
N LEU A 52 16.83 -6.87 54.04
CA LEU A 52 15.53 -7.40 54.46
C LEU A 52 15.03 -8.50 53.51
N GLN A 53 15.26 -8.35 52.20
CA GLN A 53 15.04 -9.44 51.24
C GLN A 53 15.91 -10.66 51.54
N LYS A 54 17.19 -10.49 51.90
CA LYS A 54 18.07 -11.60 52.29
C LYS A 54 17.59 -12.30 53.58
N THR A 55 17.11 -11.56 54.58
CA THR A 55 16.62 -12.14 55.84
C THR A 55 15.27 -12.84 55.68
N VAL A 56 14.39 -12.31 54.81
CA VAL A 56 13.13 -12.97 54.46
C VAL A 56 13.41 -14.22 53.63
N TRP A 57 14.34 -14.16 52.68
CA TRP A 57 14.69 -15.30 51.84
C TRP A 57 15.45 -16.39 52.60
N SER A 58 16.30 -16.04 53.58
CA SER A 58 16.95 -17.03 54.45
C SER A 58 15.96 -17.71 55.41
N ARG A 59 14.90 -17.00 55.84
CA ARG A 59 13.85 -17.56 56.69
C ARG A 59 12.87 -18.42 55.89
N ILE A 60 12.59 -18.08 54.63
CA ILE A 60 11.77 -18.91 53.72
C ILE A 60 12.57 -20.13 53.27
N SER A 61 13.85 -19.99 52.90
CA SER A 61 14.68 -21.13 52.49
C SER A 61 14.97 -22.10 53.62
N SER A 62 15.06 -21.63 54.87
CA SER A 62 15.18 -22.52 56.04
C SER A 62 13.86 -23.21 56.43
N GLN A 63 12.73 -22.80 55.86
CA GLN A 63 11.42 -23.46 56.04
C GLN A 63 11.08 -24.40 54.88
N ILE A 64 11.84 -24.34 53.78
CA ILE A 64 11.75 -25.28 52.67
C ILE A 64 12.73 -26.41 52.99
N GLU A 65 12.31 -27.36 53.83
CA GLU A 65 12.98 -28.65 53.92
C GLU A 65 12.76 -29.40 52.59
N LEU A 66 13.80 -29.44 51.76
CA LEU A 66 13.86 -30.36 50.62
C LEU A 66 13.76 -31.80 51.18
N PRO A 67 12.71 -32.57 50.86
CA PRO A 67 12.66 -33.95 51.30
C PRO A 67 13.75 -34.73 50.57
N GLN A 68 14.61 -35.39 51.36
CA GLN A 68 15.64 -36.29 50.86
C GLN A 68 15.03 -37.36 49.93
N ALA A 69 15.84 -37.81 48.96
CA ALA A 69 15.51 -38.75 47.88
C ALA A 69 14.85 -40.08 48.31
N ASP A 70 14.73 -40.36 49.60
CA ASP A 70 14.15 -41.58 50.17
C ASP A 70 12.62 -41.54 50.36
N THR A 71 11.97 -40.39 50.16
CA THR A 71 10.50 -40.25 50.29
C THR A 71 9.75 -40.75 49.05
N PHE A 72 10.29 -40.53 47.84
CA PHE A 72 9.67 -41.00 46.60
C PHE A 72 9.73 -42.53 46.44
N THR A 73 10.78 -43.18 46.93
CA THR A 73 10.88 -44.65 47.00
C THR A 73 9.89 -45.24 48.00
N ARG A 74 9.66 -44.59 49.15
CA ARG A 74 8.63 -45.02 50.12
C ARG A 74 7.20 -44.83 49.62
N ILE A 75 6.92 -43.76 48.88
CA ILE A 75 5.61 -43.56 48.23
C ILE A 75 5.39 -44.63 47.15
N LYS A 76 6.40 -44.95 46.33
CA LYS A 76 6.29 -46.00 45.31
C LYS A 76 6.02 -47.40 45.89
N ILE A 77 6.57 -47.70 47.07
CA ILE A 77 6.32 -48.96 47.78
C ILE A 77 4.94 -48.95 48.46
N ALA A 78 4.49 -47.81 49.00
CA ALA A 78 3.18 -47.66 49.62
C ALA A 78 2.00 -47.75 48.63
N PHE A 79 2.25 -47.47 47.35
CA PHE A 79 1.24 -47.55 46.28
C PHE A 79 1.22 -48.89 45.51
N GLN A 80 2.02 -49.88 45.89
CA GLN A 80 1.87 -51.25 45.37
C GLN A 80 0.99 -52.08 46.31
N PRO A 81 -0.26 -52.41 45.92
CA PRO A 81 -1.15 -53.18 46.78
C PRO A 81 -0.60 -54.60 46.98
N SER A 82 -0.59 -55.07 48.23
CA SER A 82 -0.18 -56.43 48.60
C SER A 82 -1.07 -57.48 47.92
N ALA A 83 -0.54 -58.69 47.72
CA ALA A 83 -1.27 -59.77 47.05
C ALA A 83 -2.59 -60.12 47.78
N GLU A 84 -2.62 -60.00 49.10
CA GLU A 84 -3.83 -60.19 49.92
C GLU A 84 -4.88 -59.08 49.71
N LEU A 85 -4.45 -57.83 49.51
CA LEU A 85 -5.35 -56.72 49.23
C LEU A 85 -6.00 -56.88 47.84
N LYS A 86 -5.27 -57.42 46.86
CA LYS A 86 -5.83 -57.70 45.53
C LYS A 86 -6.90 -58.80 45.57
N GLU A 87 -6.70 -59.85 46.36
CA GLU A 87 -7.70 -60.91 46.59
C GLU A 87 -8.95 -60.37 47.30
N GLN A 88 -8.77 -59.54 48.35
CA GLN A 88 -9.90 -58.91 49.06
C GLN A 88 -10.68 -57.92 48.18
N ILE A 89 -10.01 -57.14 47.34
CA ILE A 89 -10.67 -56.22 46.39
C ILE A 89 -11.47 -57.03 45.36
N LYS A 90 -10.93 -58.14 44.85
CA LYS A 90 -11.63 -59.01 43.90
C LYS A 90 -12.91 -59.63 44.52
N ALA A 91 -12.83 -60.08 45.77
CA ALA A 91 -13.98 -60.61 46.51
C ALA A 91 -15.05 -59.53 46.79
N ARG A 92 -14.63 -58.29 47.09
CA ARG A 92 -15.54 -57.18 47.42
C ARG A 92 -16.21 -56.57 46.19
N VAL A 93 -15.54 -56.54 45.05
CA VAL A 93 -16.07 -56.07 43.76
C VAL A 93 -17.08 -57.06 43.16
N LEU A 94 -16.87 -58.37 43.35
CA LEU A 94 -17.85 -59.38 42.95
C LEU A 94 -19.10 -59.37 43.84
N ALA A 95 -18.96 -59.00 45.12
CA ALA A 95 -20.09 -58.82 46.03
C ALA A 95 -20.88 -57.52 45.80
N SER A 96 -20.34 -56.54 45.06
CA SER A 96 -20.99 -55.23 44.82
C SER A 96 -21.85 -55.19 43.56
N LEU A 97 -22.19 -56.33 42.95
CA LEU A 97 -23.10 -56.43 41.81
C LEU A 97 -24.57 -56.66 42.20
N GLU A 98 -24.93 -56.52 43.48
CA GLU A 98 -26.33 -56.40 43.89
C GLU A 98 -26.72 -54.93 44.07
N PRO A 99 -27.83 -54.46 43.48
CA PRO A 99 -28.17 -53.05 43.48
C PRO A 99 -28.84 -52.69 44.82
N VAL A 100 -28.11 -52.00 45.69
CA VAL A 100 -28.68 -51.32 46.85
C VAL A 100 -28.78 -49.83 46.53
N GLN A 101 -30.01 -49.33 46.44
CA GLN A 101 -30.31 -47.90 46.34
C GLN A 101 -29.77 -47.18 47.59
N GLN A 102 -28.89 -46.19 47.41
CA GLN A 102 -28.56 -45.23 48.46
C GLN A 102 -28.74 -43.79 47.99
N ILE A 103 -29.40 -43.05 48.86
CA ILE A 103 -29.84 -41.66 48.75
C ILE A 103 -28.62 -40.74 48.67
N ALA A 104 -28.61 -39.85 47.66
CA ALA A 104 -27.48 -39.02 47.31
C ALA A 104 -27.31 -37.81 48.26
N TYR A 105 -26.32 -37.88 49.15
CA TYR A 105 -25.71 -36.68 49.73
C TYR A 105 -24.59 -36.22 48.80
N TRP A 106 -24.88 -35.26 47.91
CA TRP A 106 -23.85 -34.63 47.08
C TRP A 106 -22.95 -33.76 47.97
N PRO A 107 -21.65 -34.10 48.14
CA PRO A 107 -20.78 -33.30 48.99
C PRO A 107 -20.56 -31.92 48.35
N LEU A 108 -20.62 -30.85 49.16
CA LEU A 108 -20.40 -29.47 48.72
C LEU A 108 -19.10 -29.28 47.94
N THR A 109 -18.09 -30.11 48.22
CA THR A 109 -16.80 -30.10 47.53
C THR A 109 -16.94 -30.43 46.04
N LEU A 110 -17.88 -31.32 45.66
CA LEU A 110 -18.14 -31.65 44.27
C LEU A 110 -18.82 -30.48 43.53
N LYS A 111 -19.61 -29.66 44.23
CA LYS A 111 -20.20 -28.44 43.66
C LYS A 111 -19.15 -27.38 43.41
N TRP A 112 -18.18 -27.22 44.32
CA TRP A 112 -17.08 -26.28 44.15
C TRP A 112 -16.09 -26.73 43.07
N THR A 113 -15.77 -28.01 42.98
CA THR A 113 -14.92 -28.52 41.88
C THR A 113 -15.65 -28.48 40.55
N ALA A 114 -16.94 -28.81 40.50
CA ALA A 114 -17.74 -28.66 39.28
C ALA A 114 -17.89 -27.18 38.89
N ALA A 115 -18.08 -26.26 39.84
CA ALA A 115 -18.15 -24.82 39.56
C ALA A 115 -16.79 -24.27 39.09
N PHE A 116 -15.67 -24.71 39.68
CA PHE A 116 -14.33 -24.34 39.22
C PHE A 116 -14.01 -24.93 37.86
N ALA A 117 -14.42 -26.17 37.59
CA ALA A 117 -14.27 -26.80 36.29
C ALA A 117 -15.14 -26.12 35.24
N LEU A 118 -16.39 -25.79 35.57
CA LEU A 118 -17.30 -25.05 34.71
C LEU A 118 -16.78 -23.62 34.48
N PHE A 119 -16.23 -22.98 35.50
CA PHE A 119 -15.58 -21.67 35.38
C PHE A 119 -14.32 -21.76 34.52
N GLY A 120 -13.47 -22.77 34.69
CA GLY A 120 -12.30 -23.00 33.84
C GLY A 120 -12.68 -23.31 32.39
N ILE A 121 -13.76 -24.07 32.17
CA ILE A 121 -14.33 -24.34 30.85
C ILE A 121 -14.91 -23.05 30.25
N LEU A 122 -15.65 -22.25 31.04
CA LEU A 122 -16.20 -20.97 30.59
C LEU A 122 -15.11 -19.95 30.29
N VAL A 123 -14.04 -19.88 31.09
CA VAL A 123 -12.86 -19.05 30.83
C VAL A 123 -12.12 -19.53 29.58
N ARG A 124 -12.08 -20.84 29.33
CA ARG A 124 -11.45 -21.42 28.13
C ARG A 124 -12.30 -21.24 26.86
N ILE A 125 -13.63 -21.25 26.98
CA ILE A 125 -14.56 -21.10 25.84
C ILE A 125 -14.91 -19.61 25.59
N SER A 126 -14.81 -18.75 26.61
CA SER A 126 -15.10 -17.31 26.53
C SER A 126 -14.35 -16.61 25.40
N PRO A 127 -13.03 -16.83 25.17
CA PRO A 127 -12.33 -16.25 24.03
C PRO A 127 -13.02 -16.58 22.69
N MET A 128 -13.49 -17.82 22.48
CA MET A 128 -14.17 -18.20 21.24
C MET A 128 -15.55 -17.55 21.05
N LEU A 129 -16.20 -17.08 22.13
CA LEU A 129 -17.50 -16.40 22.05
C LEU A 129 -17.36 -14.90 21.72
N PHE A 130 -16.21 -14.30 22.02
CA PHE A 130 -15.94 -12.87 21.77
C PHE A 130 -14.95 -12.64 20.60
N ILE A 131 -14.22 -13.68 20.19
CA ILE A 131 -13.26 -13.68 19.08
C ILE A 131 -13.82 -14.61 18.01
N ALA A 132 -14.87 -14.16 17.31
CA ALA A 132 -15.26 -14.84 16.08
C ALA A 132 -14.15 -14.66 15.05
N SER A 133 -13.73 -15.73 14.38
CA SER A 133 -12.88 -15.61 13.19
C SER A 133 -13.62 -14.77 12.17
N PRO A 134 -13.02 -13.70 11.62
CA PRO A 134 -13.71 -12.84 10.68
C PRO A 134 -14.08 -13.65 9.43
N THR A 135 -15.37 -13.71 9.12
CA THR A 135 -15.86 -14.22 7.83
C THR A 135 -15.77 -13.07 6.84
N VAL A 136 -14.62 -12.91 6.18
CA VAL A 136 -14.48 -11.98 5.05
C VAL A 136 -14.95 -12.72 3.80
N ALA A 137 -15.77 -12.07 2.98
CA ALA A 137 -16.05 -12.56 1.64
C ALA A 137 -14.81 -12.32 0.78
N ASP A 138 -14.20 -13.40 0.27
CA ASP A 138 -13.11 -13.31 -0.70
C ASP A 138 -13.60 -12.58 -1.96
N THR A 139 -12.82 -11.62 -2.45
CA THR A 139 -13.06 -11.02 -3.76
C THR A 139 -12.69 -12.07 -4.81
N GLU A 140 -13.67 -12.59 -5.54
CA GLU A 140 -13.38 -13.43 -6.71
C GLU A 140 -12.73 -12.58 -7.81
N ALA A 141 -11.82 -13.17 -8.59
CA ALA A 141 -11.31 -12.53 -9.81
C ALA A 141 -12.41 -12.56 -10.88
N LEU A 142 -12.72 -11.40 -11.45
CA LEU A 142 -13.89 -11.21 -12.31
C LEU A 142 -13.49 -10.69 -13.68
N LEU A 143 -14.14 -11.23 -14.70
CA LEU A 143 -14.15 -10.72 -16.06
C LEU A 143 -15.49 -10.06 -16.32
N ILE A 144 -15.47 -8.79 -16.68
CA ILE A 144 -16.64 -7.96 -16.92
C ILE A 144 -16.59 -7.46 -18.36
N PRO A 145 -17.43 -7.99 -19.28
CA PRO A 145 -17.52 -7.44 -20.63
C PRO A 145 -18.12 -6.03 -20.55
N THR A 146 -17.42 -5.02 -21.10
CA THR A 146 -17.91 -3.63 -21.05
C THR A 146 -18.67 -3.26 -22.31
N THR A 147 -18.13 -3.60 -23.49
CA THR A 147 -18.74 -3.32 -24.79
C THR A 147 -18.33 -4.38 -25.81
N GLY A 148 -19.15 -4.58 -26.85
CA GLY A 148 -18.85 -5.46 -27.99
C GLY A 148 -18.65 -6.93 -27.62
N ASN A 149 -18.07 -7.69 -28.55
CA ASN A 149 -17.96 -9.15 -28.41
C ASN A 149 -16.62 -9.52 -27.78
N VAL A 150 -16.69 -10.36 -26.75
CA VAL A 150 -15.54 -10.89 -26.00
C VAL A 150 -15.64 -12.40 -26.00
N TYR A 151 -14.56 -13.08 -26.35
CA TYR A 151 -14.50 -14.53 -26.39
C TYR A 151 -13.48 -15.04 -25.39
N VAL A 152 -13.83 -16.10 -24.68
CA VAL A 152 -12.94 -16.82 -23.77
C VAL A 152 -12.77 -18.24 -24.27
N SER A 153 -11.52 -18.67 -24.40
CA SER A 153 -11.16 -20.04 -24.71
C SER A 153 -10.78 -20.77 -23.42
N VAL A 154 -11.53 -21.82 -23.11
CA VAL A 154 -11.25 -22.75 -22.01
C VAL A 154 -11.12 -24.15 -22.62
N GLU A 155 -9.98 -24.80 -22.42
CA GLU A 155 -9.71 -26.15 -22.95
C GLU A 155 -9.89 -26.28 -24.49
N GLY A 156 -9.69 -25.18 -25.22
CA GLY A 156 -9.80 -25.15 -26.69
C GLY A 156 -11.21 -24.88 -27.23
N MET A 157 -12.21 -24.70 -26.37
CA MET A 157 -13.55 -24.25 -26.76
C MET A 157 -13.67 -22.74 -26.54
N GLN A 158 -14.00 -22.01 -27.60
CA GLN A 158 -14.31 -20.58 -27.53
C GLN A 158 -15.79 -20.36 -27.19
N VAL A 159 -16.03 -19.58 -26.13
CA VAL A 159 -17.34 -19.18 -25.66
C VAL A 159 -17.42 -17.67 -25.63
N GLU A 160 -18.50 -17.10 -26.18
CA GLU A 160 -18.77 -15.67 -26.09
C GLU A 160 -19.24 -15.31 -24.68
N VAL A 161 -18.71 -14.22 -24.14
CA VAL A 161 -19.02 -13.75 -22.79
C VAL A 161 -20.02 -12.61 -22.84
N GLU A 162 -21.26 -12.91 -22.47
CA GLU A 162 -22.34 -11.92 -22.42
C GLU A 162 -22.49 -11.26 -21.03
N ARG A 163 -21.96 -11.89 -19.98
CA ARG A 163 -22.13 -11.47 -18.58
C ARG A 163 -20.84 -11.66 -17.80
N GLN A 164 -20.79 -11.06 -16.62
CA GLN A 164 -19.70 -11.26 -15.67
C GLN A 164 -19.44 -12.76 -15.43
N MET A 165 -18.16 -13.15 -15.46
CA MET A 165 -17.71 -14.51 -15.19
C MET A 165 -16.45 -14.51 -14.32
N THR A 166 -16.24 -15.59 -13.57
CA THR A 166 -15.03 -15.76 -12.76
C THR A 166 -13.83 -16.06 -13.66
N LEU A 167 -12.72 -15.37 -13.41
CA LEU A 167 -11.43 -15.57 -14.09
C LEU A 167 -10.70 -16.77 -13.51
N LEU A 168 -10.21 -17.65 -14.39
CA LEU A 168 -9.38 -18.79 -14.01
C LEU A 168 -8.00 -18.73 -14.71
N PRO A 169 -6.93 -19.19 -14.05
CA PRO A 169 -5.64 -19.39 -14.70
C PRO A 169 -5.75 -20.30 -15.94
N GLY A 170 -5.00 -19.96 -16.98
CA GLY A 170 -5.00 -20.65 -18.27
C GLY A 170 -6.05 -20.17 -19.27
N MET A 171 -7.01 -19.32 -18.86
CA MET A 171 -7.99 -18.74 -19.78
C MET A 171 -7.31 -17.85 -20.82
N MET A 172 -7.65 -18.04 -22.10
CA MET A 172 -7.28 -17.14 -23.18
C MET A 172 -8.47 -16.27 -23.55
N ILE A 173 -8.29 -14.95 -23.50
CA ILE A 173 -9.35 -13.96 -23.70
C ILE A 173 -9.02 -13.18 -24.96
N GLN A 174 -10.00 -13.04 -25.84
CA GLN A 174 -9.89 -12.33 -27.11
C GLN A 174 -11.03 -11.33 -27.25
N THR A 175 -10.69 -10.06 -27.45
CA THR A 175 -11.68 -9.03 -27.77
C THR A 175 -11.81 -8.87 -29.29
N GLY A 176 -13.05 -8.77 -29.78
CA GLY A 176 -13.35 -8.35 -31.15
C GLY A 176 -13.32 -6.82 -31.24
N GLU A 177 -14.43 -6.20 -31.64
CA GLU A 177 -14.62 -4.75 -31.52
C GLU A 177 -14.88 -4.28 -30.07
N GLY A 178 -14.92 -5.23 -29.13
CA GLY A 178 -15.28 -4.99 -27.74
C GLY A 178 -14.14 -4.62 -26.80
N GLU A 179 -14.51 -4.23 -25.59
CA GLU A 179 -13.62 -4.01 -24.46
C GLU A 179 -14.02 -4.95 -23.31
N VAL A 180 -13.04 -5.33 -22.49
CA VAL A 180 -13.28 -6.13 -21.29
C VAL A 180 -12.43 -5.62 -20.14
N THR A 181 -12.99 -5.65 -18.93
CA THR A 181 -12.29 -5.32 -17.70
C THR A 181 -12.11 -6.57 -16.85
N PHE A 182 -10.92 -6.73 -16.28
CA PHE A 182 -10.55 -7.74 -15.30
C PHE A 182 -10.39 -7.05 -13.96
N ILE A 183 -10.93 -7.67 -12.92
CA ILE A 183 -10.63 -7.35 -11.53
C ILE A 183 -9.99 -8.60 -10.95
N LEU A 184 -8.82 -8.45 -10.36
CA LEU A 184 -8.03 -9.55 -9.80
C LEU A 184 -8.28 -9.63 -8.28
N ASN A 185 -7.84 -10.72 -7.65
CA ASN A 185 -8.04 -10.93 -6.21
C ASN A 185 -7.29 -9.90 -5.35
N ASP A 186 -6.20 -9.33 -5.87
CA ASP A 186 -5.42 -8.27 -5.22
C ASP A 186 -5.95 -6.86 -5.52
N ASP A 187 -7.22 -6.75 -5.90
CA ASP A 187 -7.94 -5.54 -6.29
C ASP A 187 -7.34 -4.79 -7.52
N GLY A 188 -6.29 -5.34 -8.14
CA GLY A 188 -5.72 -4.85 -9.39
C GLY A 188 -6.71 -4.97 -10.55
N ALA A 189 -6.61 -4.04 -11.50
CA ALA A 189 -7.50 -4.02 -12.66
C ALA A 189 -6.72 -4.06 -13.97
N ALA A 190 -7.27 -4.73 -14.97
CA ALA A 190 -6.73 -4.76 -16.33
C ALA A 190 -7.85 -4.57 -17.34
N ARG A 191 -7.66 -3.73 -18.36
CA ARG A 191 -8.69 -3.42 -19.37
C ARG A 191 -8.13 -3.62 -20.76
N LEU A 192 -8.78 -4.47 -21.54
CA LEU A 192 -8.37 -4.74 -22.91
C LEU A 192 -9.07 -3.80 -23.88
N ALA A 193 -8.30 -3.25 -24.80
CA ALA A 193 -8.82 -2.54 -25.96
C ALA A 193 -9.42 -3.53 -26.96
N PRO A 194 -10.11 -3.04 -28.00
CA PRO A 194 -10.51 -3.86 -29.15
C PRO A 194 -9.33 -4.63 -29.77
N TYR A 195 -9.61 -5.80 -30.33
CA TYR A 195 -8.66 -6.64 -31.06
C TYR A 195 -7.44 -7.08 -30.23
N THR A 196 -7.65 -7.34 -28.94
CA THR A 196 -6.60 -7.69 -27.99
C THR A 196 -6.73 -9.14 -27.55
N THR A 197 -5.61 -9.85 -27.52
CA THR A 197 -5.55 -11.26 -27.10
C THR A 197 -4.59 -11.41 -25.92
N VAL A 198 -5.09 -11.97 -24.83
CA VAL A 198 -4.31 -12.23 -23.62
C VAL A 198 -4.52 -13.65 -23.09
N THR A 199 -3.57 -14.12 -22.29
CA THR A 199 -3.73 -15.32 -21.46
C THR A 199 -3.58 -14.92 -20.00
N ILE A 200 -4.50 -15.39 -19.15
CA ILE A 200 -4.40 -15.22 -17.70
C ILE A 200 -3.52 -16.34 -17.17
N ASN A 201 -2.41 -15.99 -16.53
CA ASN A 201 -1.49 -16.97 -15.98
C ASN A 201 -1.71 -17.17 -14.48
N ASP A 202 -2.03 -16.09 -13.75
CA ASP A 202 -2.19 -16.12 -12.30
C ASP A 202 -3.22 -15.07 -11.84
N VAL A 203 -4.16 -15.51 -11.01
CA VAL A 203 -5.21 -14.69 -10.37
C VAL A 203 -5.10 -14.67 -8.84
N SER A 204 -4.04 -15.30 -8.28
CA SER A 204 -3.83 -15.39 -6.84
C SER A 204 -3.74 -14.01 -6.20
N ASP A 205 -4.14 -13.93 -4.93
CA ASP A 205 -3.95 -12.74 -4.13
C ASP A 205 -2.45 -12.50 -3.88
N ARG A 206 -1.99 -11.26 -4.06
CA ARG A 206 -0.56 -10.90 -4.17
C ARG A 206 -0.01 -10.17 -2.95
N LEU A 207 -0.67 -10.29 -1.81
CA LEU A 207 -0.25 -9.66 -0.54
C LEU A 207 1.05 -10.25 0.05
N GLU A 208 1.57 -11.33 -0.52
CA GLU A 208 2.81 -11.96 -0.08
C GLU A 208 4.06 -11.23 -0.60
N VAL A 209 5.12 -11.23 0.23
CA VAL A 209 6.46 -10.78 -0.17
C VAL A 209 7.05 -11.82 -1.13
N ALA A 210 7.26 -11.46 -2.39
CA ALA A 210 7.83 -12.34 -3.39
C ALA A 210 9.07 -11.74 -4.04
N SER A 211 10.15 -12.52 -4.11
CA SER A 211 11.38 -12.12 -4.80
C SER A 211 11.33 -12.38 -6.31
N GLU A 212 10.43 -13.27 -6.76
CA GLU A 212 10.29 -13.65 -8.16
C GLU A 212 9.12 -12.93 -8.83
N ILE A 213 9.37 -12.36 -10.01
CA ILE A 213 8.35 -11.69 -10.82
C ILE A 213 7.76 -12.71 -11.78
N LEU A 214 6.64 -13.28 -11.35
CA LEU A 214 5.86 -14.21 -12.14
C LEU A 214 4.76 -13.45 -12.90
N PRO A 215 4.60 -13.68 -14.21
CA PRO A 215 3.64 -12.94 -15.03
C PRO A 215 2.20 -13.31 -14.64
N SER A 216 1.38 -12.31 -14.34
CA SER A 216 -0.06 -12.47 -14.08
C SER A 216 -0.83 -12.63 -15.39
N ILE A 217 -0.42 -11.89 -16.42
CA ILE A 217 -1.06 -11.86 -17.74
C ILE A 217 0.02 -12.01 -18.81
N THR A 218 -0.27 -12.73 -19.89
CA THR A 218 0.54 -12.73 -21.11
C THR A 218 -0.24 -11.97 -22.19
N LEU A 219 0.32 -10.88 -22.71
CA LEU A 219 -0.24 -10.11 -23.81
C LEU A 219 0.38 -10.56 -25.13
N HIS A 220 -0.45 -11.16 -25.99
CA HIS A 220 -0.01 -11.71 -27.29
C HIS A 220 -0.09 -10.66 -28.39
N SER A 221 -1.18 -9.89 -28.44
CA SER A 221 -1.42 -8.85 -29.43
C SER A 221 -2.42 -7.82 -28.92
N GLY A 222 -2.38 -6.61 -29.48
CA GLY A 222 -3.33 -5.54 -29.16
C GLY A 222 -2.87 -4.66 -28.01
N LYS A 223 -3.81 -4.06 -27.28
CA LYS A 223 -3.52 -3.05 -26.26
C LYS A 223 -4.23 -3.35 -24.94
N LEU A 224 -3.47 -3.27 -23.86
CA LEU A 224 -3.91 -3.51 -22.48
C LEU A 224 -3.62 -2.27 -21.64
N TRP A 225 -4.59 -1.84 -20.85
CA TRP A 225 -4.38 -0.95 -19.72
C TRP A 225 -4.28 -1.77 -18.44
N MET A 226 -3.25 -1.53 -17.63
CA MET A 226 -3.02 -2.24 -16.39
C MET A 226 -2.92 -1.25 -15.24
N TYR A 227 -3.67 -1.54 -14.18
CA TYR A 227 -3.71 -0.77 -12.95
C TYR A 227 -3.35 -1.68 -11.77
N GLY A 228 -2.18 -1.45 -11.18
CA GLY A 228 -1.75 -2.11 -9.95
C GLY A 228 -2.07 -1.24 -8.74
N ILE A 229 -2.52 -1.85 -7.64
CA ILE A 229 -2.78 -1.16 -6.35
C ILE A 229 -1.78 -1.62 -5.29
N THR A 230 -1.16 -2.78 -5.46
CA THR A 230 -0.31 -3.36 -4.41
C THR A 230 1.03 -2.61 -4.25
N PRO A 231 1.51 -2.42 -3.01
CA PRO A 231 2.72 -1.64 -2.73
C PRO A 231 3.97 -2.41 -3.16
N LYS A 232 5.08 -1.72 -3.41
CA LYS A 232 6.34 -2.30 -3.92
C LYS A 232 6.87 -3.57 -3.21
N PRO A 233 6.85 -3.71 -1.87
CA PRO A 233 7.38 -4.91 -1.21
C PRO A 233 6.54 -6.17 -1.46
N THR A 234 5.33 -6.03 -1.99
CA THR A 234 4.46 -7.15 -2.36
C THR A 234 4.71 -7.61 -3.80
N ARG A 235 4.21 -8.79 -4.13
CA ARG A 235 4.32 -9.33 -5.48
C ARG A 235 3.62 -8.40 -6.50
N GLN A 236 4.37 -8.04 -7.54
CA GLN A 236 3.95 -7.06 -8.54
C GLN A 236 2.97 -7.65 -9.55
N LEU A 237 2.06 -6.82 -10.07
CA LEU A 237 1.23 -7.21 -11.20
C LEU A 237 2.07 -7.16 -12.48
N ALA A 238 2.26 -8.31 -13.13
CA ALA A 238 3.20 -8.41 -14.25
C ALA A 238 2.55 -8.89 -15.55
N VAL A 239 2.89 -8.22 -16.65
CA VAL A 239 2.48 -8.56 -18.02
C VAL A 239 3.68 -9.04 -18.80
N LYS A 240 3.63 -10.31 -19.22
CA LYS A 240 4.58 -10.85 -20.18
C LYS A 240 4.19 -10.45 -21.59
N THR A 241 5.15 -9.95 -22.33
CA THR A 241 5.04 -9.65 -23.77
C THR A 241 6.10 -10.45 -24.52
N ARG A 242 6.09 -10.37 -25.86
CA ARG A 242 7.10 -11.06 -26.67
C ARG A 242 8.52 -10.49 -26.52
N ASN A 243 8.66 -9.21 -26.12
CA ASN A 243 9.96 -8.50 -26.04
C ASN A 243 10.37 -8.14 -24.59
N GLY A 244 9.65 -8.62 -23.58
CA GLY A 244 9.98 -8.34 -22.18
C GLY A 244 8.81 -8.57 -21.20
N LEU A 245 9.04 -8.22 -19.94
CA LEU A 245 8.08 -8.30 -18.85
C LEU A 245 7.86 -6.89 -18.27
N VAL A 246 6.62 -6.47 -18.11
CA VAL A 246 6.26 -5.17 -17.51
C VAL A 246 5.62 -5.43 -16.17
N ALA A 247 6.21 -4.93 -15.09
CA ALA A 247 5.73 -5.11 -13.74
C ALA A 247 5.28 -3.77 -13.13
N VAL A 248 4.16 -3.78 -12.44
CA VAL A 248 3.47 -2.58 -11.96
C VAL A 248 3.08 -2.76 -10.50
N ASN A 249 3.46 -1.78 -9.68
CA ASN A 249 3.03 -1.59 -8.30
C ASN A 249 2.47 -0.18 -8.21
N GLU A 250 1.28 -0.05 -7.61
CA GLU A 250 0.60 1.25 -7.46
C GLU A 250 0.77 2.11 -8.72
N GLY A 251 0.16 1.77 -9.85
CA GLY A 251 0.44 2.52 -11.09
C GLY A 251 -0.46 2.14 -12.24
N SER A 252 -0.57 3.07 -13.20
CA SER A 252 -1.43 2.93 -14.38
C SER A 252 -0.58 2.96 -15.66
N VAL A 253 -0.63 1.85 -16.40
CA VAL A 253 0.26 1.60 -17.54
C VAL A 253 -0.53 1.12 -18.75
N SER A 254 -0.22 1.69 -19.90
CA SER A 254 -0.70 1.24 -21.21
C SER A 254 0.40 0.43 -21.89
N ILE A 255 0.08 -0.80 -22.28
CA ILE A 255 0.98 -1.73 -22.94
C ILE A 255 0.35 -2.12 -24.29
N ALA A 256 1.03 -1.82 -25.39
CA ALA A 256 0.58 -2.17 -26.73
C ALA A 256 1.61 -3.08 -27.42
N VAL A 257 1.13 -4.17 -28.02
CA VAL A 257 1.94 -5.14 -28.78
C VAL A 257 1.51 -5.10 -30.24
N GLU A 258 2.33 -4.48 -31.07
CA GLU A 258 2.17 -4.37 -32.53
C GLU A 258 3.43 -4.89 -33.24
N ASP A 259 4.16 -4.05 -33.99
CA ASP A 259 5.51 -4.35 -34.53
C ASP A 259 6.60 -4.15 -33.47
N GLU A 260 6.32 -3.33 -32.46
CA GLU A 260 7.12 -3.15 -31.25
C GLU A 260 6.20 -3.24 -30.03
N VAL A 261 6.78 -3.44 -28.84
CA VAL A 261 6.03 -3.36 -27.59
C VAL A 261 6.18 -1.95 -27.02
N ALA A 262 5.12 -1.15 -27.08
CA ALA A 262 5.09 0.17 -26.47
C ALA A 262 4.58 0.07 -25.03
N VAL A 263 5.32 0.64 -24.08
CA VAL A 263 4.92 0.75 -22.67
C VAL A 263 4.88 2.22 -22.29
N GLU A 264 3.76 2.67 -21.77
CA GLU A 264 3.46 4.08 -21.47
C GLU A 264 2.92 4.17 -20.04
N VAL A 265 3.58 4.93 -19.16
CA VAL A 265 3.20 5.08 -17.75
C VAL A 265 2.48 6.42 -17.56
N PHE A 266 1.22 6.35 -17.11
CA PHE A 266 0.36 7.52 -16.96
C PHE A 266 0.15 7.94 -15.50
N ASP A 267 0.21 7.00 -14.56
CA ASP A 267 0.16 7.26 -13.12
C ASP A 267 1.24 6.43 -12.42
N ARG A 268 1.99 7.08 -11.51
CA ARG A 268 3.09 6.50 -10.73
C ARG A 268 4.14 5.78 -11.58
N SER A 269 4.48 4.53 -11.28
CA SER A 269 5.67 3.88 -11.83
C SER A 269 5.44 2.47 -12.37
N ALA A 270 6.34 2.05 -13.25
CA ALA A 270 6.41 0.69 -13.77
C ALA A 270 7.86 0.27 -14.00
N THR A 271 8.13 -1.02 -13.85
CA THR A 271 9.46 -1.58 -14.15
C THR A 271 9.36 -2.48 -15.36
N VAL A 272 10.17 -2.21 -16.37
CA VAL A 272 10.25 -3.02 -17.59
C VAL A 272 11.51 -3.85 -17.55
N TYR A 273 11.36 -5.17 -17.62
CA TYR A 273 12.46 -6.12 -17.66
C TYR A 273 12.67 -6.62 -19.09
N ARG A 274 13.87 -6.42 -19.62
CA ARG A 274 14.31 -6.99 -20.90
C ARG A 274 15.59 -7.78 -20.66
N ASN A 275 15.58 -9.07 -21.00
CA ASN A 275 16.72 -9.98 -20.76
C ASN A 275 17.21 -10.00 -19.29
N GLY A 276 16.31 -9.73 -18.33
CA GLY A 276 16.64 -9.64 -16.90
C GLY A 276 17.10 -8.26 -16.43
N GLU A 277 17.35 -7.30 -17.34
CA GLU A 277 17.74 -5.94 -16.96
C GLU A 277 16.50 -5.06 -16.70
N PRO A 278 16.37 -4.46 -15.50
CA PRO A 278 15.25 -3.57 -15.18
C PRO A 278 15.47 -2.16 -15.74
N THR A 279 14.41 -1.60 -16.31
CA THR A 279 14.32 -0.19 -16.68
C THR A 279 13.12 0.44 -15.96
N PHE A 280 13.38 1.43 -15.11
CA PHE A 280 12.35 2.11 -14.32
C PHE A 280 11.72 3.25 -15.11
N LEU A 281 10.40 3.17 -15.29
CA LEU A 281 9.57 4.19 -15.90
C LEU A 281 8.73 4.88 -14.83
N THR A 282 8.65 6.20 -14.93
CA THR A 282 7.84 7.05 -14.06
C THR A 282 6.69 7.68 -14.85
N SER A 283 5.78 8.37 -14.17
CA SER A 283 4.65 9.02 -14.81
C SER A 283 5.11 9.98 -15.91
N GLY A 284 4.45 9.90 -17.07
CA GLY A 284 4.79 10.69 -18.25
C GLY A 284 5.97 10.14 -19.05
N GLU A 285 6.38 8.90 -18.81
CA GLU A 285 7.44 8.24 -19.58
C GLU A 285 6.91 7.07 -20.40
N ARG A 286 7.58 6.84 -21.53
CA ARG A 286 7.31 5.72 -22.41
C ARG A 286 8.61 5.09 -22.92
N ILE A 287 8.52 3.83 -23.27
CA ILE A 287 9.58 3.07 -23.92
C ILE A 287 8.99 2.21 -25.03
N ALA A 288 9.77 1.96 -26.07
CA ALA A 288 9.44 0.99 -27.10
C ALA A 288 10.47 -0.15 -27.06
N LEU A 289 10.00 -1.38 -26.93
CA LEU A 289 10.82 -2.58 -26.91
C LEU A 289 10.79 -3.22 -28.30
N SER A 290 11.98 -3.48 -28.82
CA SER A 290 12.22 -4.16 -30.09
C SER A 290 13.53 -4.92 -29.98
N ASP A 291 13.63 -6.10 -30.59
CA ASP A 291 14.77 -7.01 -30.43
C ASP A 291 16.10 -6.39 -30.85
N ASP A 292 16.10 -5.49 -31.84
CA ASP A 292 17.32 -4.93 -32.44
C ASP A 292 17.62 -3.47 -32.04
N LYS A 293 16.77 -2.83 -31.24
CA LYS A 293 16.90 -1.40 -30.91
C LYS A 293 17.40 -1.17 -29.48
N VAL A 294 18.21 -0.11 -29.34
CA VAL A 294 18.60 0.44 -28.04
C VAL A 294 17.35 0.95 -27.32
N LEU A 295 17.24 0.59 -26.04
CA LEU A 295 16.19 1.06 -25.17
C LEU A 295 16.32 2.56 -24.94
N LEU A 296 15.34 3.33 -25.40
CA LEU A 296 15.29 4.78 -25.21
C LEU A 296 14.00 5.17 -24.50
N VAL A 297 14.14 5.67 -23.27
CA VAL A 297 13.03 6.25 -22.51
C VAL A 297 12.74 7.64 -23.06
N LYS A 298 11.49 7.88 -23.44
CA LYS A 298 10.99 9.16 -23.98
C LYS A 298 9.88 9.71 -23.09
N LYS A 299 9.63 11.01 -23.14
CA LYS A 299 8.46 11.61 -22.51
C LYS A 299 7.18 11.33 -23.34
N ILE A 300 6.07 11.20 -22.63
CA ILE A 300 4.72 11.16 -23.19
C ILE A 300 4.30 12.61 -23.47
N PRO A 301 3.90 12.96 -24.70
CA PRO A 301 3.38 14.28 -25.00
C PRO A 301 2.12 14.57 -24.17
N ALA A 302 1.98 15.78 -23.62
CA ALA A 302 0.83 16.16 -22.76
C ALA A 302 -0.54 15.89 -23.41
N LYS A 303 -0.65 16.07 -24.73
CA LYS A 303 -1.88 15.77 -25.50
C LYS A 303 -2.33 14.31 -25.44
N TRP A 304 -1.45 13.37 -25.10
CA TRP A 304 -1.79 11.94 -25.02
C TRP A 304 -2.63 11.62 -23.78
N TYR A 305 -2.50 12.40 -22.71
CA TYR A 305 -3.38 12.30 -21.54
C TYR A 305 -4.83 12.63 -21.89
N GLN A 306 -5.06 13.40 -22.96
CA GLN A 306 -6.39 13.78 -23.43
C GLN A 306 -6.97 12.78 -24.45
N TYR A 307 -6.20 11.77 -24.86
CA TYR A 307 -6.73 10.71 -25.71
C TYR A 307 -7.77 9.92 -24.94
N THR A 308 -8.87 9.57 -25.61
CA THR A 308 -10.02 8.88 -25.02
C THR A 308 -9.60 7.65 -24.23
N TRP A 309 -8.66 6.88 -24.76
CA TRP A 309 -8.10 5.71 -24.07
C TRP A 309 -7.44 6.04 -22.73
N ALA A 310 -6.56 7.04 -22.68
CA ALA A 310 -5.85 7.39 -21.45
C ALA A 310 -6.78 8.07 -20.44
N ASP A 311 -7.54 9.07 -20.89
CA ASP A 311 -8.45 9.85 -20.03
C ASP A 311 -9.54 8.97 -19.39
N GLN A 312 -10.17 8.08 -20.16
CA GLN A 312 -11.22 7.21 -19.62
C GLN A 312 -10.65 6.20 -18.64
N ASN A 313 -9.48 5.61 -18.92
CA ASN A 313 -8.89 4.63 -18.03
C ASN A 313 -8.38 5.26 -16.74
N LEU A 314 -7.75 6.44 -16.79
CA LEU A 314 -7.35 7.18 -15.59
C LEU A 314 -8.55 7.54 -14.70
N LYS A 315 -9.67 7.97 -15.31
CA LYS A 315 -10.91 8.22 -14.57
C LYS A 315 -11.49 6.96 -13.94
N ARG A 316 -11.50 5.85 -14.68
CA ARG A 316 -11.95 4.54 -14.17
C ARG A 316 -11.03 4.04 -13.05
N ASP A 317 -9.72 4.24 -13.14
CA ASP A 317 -8.76 3.90 -12.08
C ASP A 317 -8.99 4.73 -10.83
N ALA A 318 -9.25 6.03 -10.97
CA ALA A 318 -9.56 6.90 -9.84
C ALA A 318 -10.85 6.48 -9.12
N VAL A 319 -11.91 6.11 -9.86
CA VAL A 319 -13.15 5.57 -9.28
C VAL A 319 -12.91 4.23 -8.62
N HIS A 320 -12.24 3.29 -9.33
CA HIS A 320 -11.93 1.97 -8.80
C HIS A 320 -11.10 2.07 -7.52
N ARG A 321 -10.06 2.91 -7.48
CA ARG A 321 -9.25 3.16 -6.28
C ARG A 321 -10.11 3.63 -5.10
N HIS A 322 -11.02 4.57 -5.34
CA HIS A 322 -11.91 5.07 -4.29
C HIS A 322 -12.86 3.97 -3.77
N ASP A 323 -13.46 3.20 -4.68
CA ASP A 323 -14.33 2.07 -4.31
C ASP A 323 -13.56 1.01 -3.51
N ILE A 324 -12.34 0.66 -3.92
CA ILE A 324 -11.46 -0.25 -3.19
C ILE A 324 -11.11 0.34 -1.81
N ALA A 325 -10.72 1.61 -1.72
CA ALA A 325 -10.37 2.25 -0.44
C ALA A 325 -11.56 2.22 0.54
N GLN A 326 -12.78 2.47 0.05
CA GLN A 326 -14.00 2.36 0.84
C GLN A 326 -14.25 0.92 1.28
N MET A 327 -14.19 -0.06 0.36
CA MET A 327 -14.38 -1.47 0.70
C MET A 327 -13.34 -1.98 1.70
N GLN A 328 -12.08 -1.59 1.55
CA GLN A 328 -11.00 -1.91 2.49
C GLN A 328 -11.28 -1.31 3.87
N HIS A 329 -11.76 -0.06 3.93
CA HIS A 329 -12.16 0.57 5.18
C HIS A 329 -13.35 -0.15 5.84
N GLU A 330 -14.40 -0.46 5.09
CA GLU A 330 -15.58 -1.20 5.56
C GLU A 330 -15.21 -2.58 6.11
N ARG A 331 -14.30 -3.30 5.43
CA ARG A 331 -13.76 -4.60 5.89
C ARG A 331 -13.09 -4.47 7.26
N ARG A 332 -12.28 -3.43 7.47
CA ARG A 332 -11.62 -3.19 8.76
C ARG A 332 -12.62 -2.85 9.87
N ILE A 333 -13.61 -2.00 9.58
CA ILE A 333 -14.67 -1.66 10.53
C ILE A 333 -15.42 -2.94 10.95
N ALA A 334 -15.77 -3.80 9.99
CA ALA A 334 -16.44 -5.07 10.27
C ALA A 334 -15.59 -6.00 11.16
N GLN A 335 -14.26 -5.91 11.08
CA GLN A 335 -13.33 -6.69 11.89
C GLN A 335 -13.03 -6.09 13.27
N ALA A 336 -13.33 -4.80 13.50
CA ALA A 336 -13.01 -4.09 14.74
C ALA A 336 -13.67 -4.70 16.00
N GLY A 337 -14.84 -5.31 15.83
CA GLY A 337 -15.60 -5.92 16.92
C GLY A 337 -15.99 -4.90 18.00
N ILE A 338 -15.76 -5.22 19.27
CA ILE A 338 -16.09 -4.32 20.40
C ILE A 338 -15.10 -3.15 20.44
N LEU A 339 -15.63 -1.92 20.33
CA LEU A 339 -14.86 -0.68 20.29
C LEU A 339 -14.47 -0.15 21.69
N PRO A 340 -13.42 0.69 21.79
CA PRO A 340 -13.03 1.36 23.04
C PRO A 340 -14.11 2.19 23.72
N SER A 341 -15.03 2.75 22.92
CA SER A 341 -16.19 3.50 23.41
C SER A 341 -17.26 2.63 24.07
N SER A 342 -17.19 1.30 23.91
CA SER A 342 -18.16 0.35 24.49
C SER A 342 -17.86 0.03 25.96
N PRO A 343 -18.87 -0.09 26.83
CA PRO A 343 -18.66 -0.49 28.23
C PRO A 343 -18.07 -1.89 28.39
N MET A 344 -18.22 -2.76 27.37
CA MET A 344 -17.65 -4.11 27.37
C MET A 344 -16.18 -4.16 26.92
N TYR A 345 -15.58 -3.01 26.59
CA TYR A 345 -14.21 -2.98 26.09
C TYR A 345 -13.18 -3.51 27.10
N ASN A 346 -13.37 -3.20 28.39
CA ASN A 346 -12.51 -3.74 29.45
C ASN A 346 -12.56 -5.28 29.52
N VAL A 347 -13.71 -5.87 29.17
CA VAL A 347 -13.86 -7.33 29.10
C VAL A 347 -13.12 -7.90 27.89
N LYS A 348 -13.19 -7.23 26.72
CA LYS A 348 -12.39 -7.58 25.54
C LYS A 348 -10.90 -7.57 25.86
N ARG A 349 -10.39 -6.48 26.46
CA ARG A 349 -8.98 -6.35 26.87
C ARG A 349 -8.54 -7.46 27.83
N PHE A 350 -9.38 -7.78 28.81
CA PHE A 350 -9.09 -8.87 29.74
C PHE A 350 -9.05 -10.23 29.02
N ALA A 351 -9.97 -10.49 28.10
CA ALA A 351 -9.99 -11.72 27.32
C ALA A 351 -8.74 -11.85 26.42
N GLU A 352 -8.33 -10.76 25.75
CA GLU A 352 -7.11 -10.72 24.92
C GLU A 352 -5.85 -10.99 25.77
N LEU A 353 -5.73 -10.38 26.95
CA LEU A 353 -4.61 -10.63 27.86
C LEU A 353 -4.58 -12.09 28.33
N MET A 354 -5.73 -12.67 28.64
CA MET A 354 -5.81 -14.07 29.05
C MET A 354 -5.48 -15.03 27.91
N ASP A 355 -5.89 -14.71 26.68
CA ASP A 355 -5.56 -15.51 25.49
C ASP A 355 -4.05 -15.50 25.23
N LEU A 356 -3.41 -14.33 25.31
CA LEU A 356 -1.95 -14.19 25.23
C LEU A 356 -1.24 -14.98 26.32
N TRP A 357 -1.71 -14.90 27.57
CA TRP A 357 -1.11 -15.62 28.70
C TRP A 357 -1.26 -17.14 28.60
N MET A 358 -2.37 -17.61 28.02
CA MET A 358 -2.64 -19.04 27.82
C MET A 358 -2.05 -19.61 26.52
N THR A 359 -1.49 -18.78 25.64
CA THR A 359 -0.86 -19.22 24.40
C THR A 359 0.53 -19.77 24.70
N PHE A 360 0.73 -21.07 24.45
CA PHE A 360 2.00 -21.75 24.71
C PHE A 360 2.79 -21.93 23.42
N GLY A 361 3.89 -21.18 23.28
CA GLY A 361 4.78 -21.28 22.13
C GLY A 361 5.24 -19.89 21.69
N GLN A 362 6.52 -19.76 21.34
CA GLN A 362 7.09 -18.47 20.97
C GLN A 362 6.45 -17.93 19.68
N GLU A 363 6.33 -18.76 18.65
CA GLU A 363 5.73 -18.36 17.36
C GLU A 363 4.22 -18.06 17.49
N GLU A 364 3.47 -18.89 18.21
CA GLU A 364 2.04 -18.66 18.42
C GLU A 364 1.77 -17.40 19.26
N SER A 365 2.57 -17.17 20.30
CA SER A 365 2.49 -15.94 21.10
C SER A 365 2.78 -14.71 20.26
N LEU A 366 3.78 -14.75 19.37
CA LEU A 366 4.09 -13.65 18.45
C LEU A 366 2.94 -13.41 17.48
N LYS A 367 2.40 -14.46 16.84
CA LYS A 367 1.22 -14.35 15.96
C LYS A 367 0.02 -13.74 16.69
N LYS A 368 -0.20 -14.11 17.96
CA LYS A 368 -1.27 -13.55 18.78
C LYS A 368 -1.03 -12.08 19.13
N GLN A 369 0.20 -11.68 19.43
CA GLN A 369 0.54 -10.27 19.67
C GLN A 369 0.33 -9.43 18.39
N LEU A 370 0.73 -9.94 17.23
CA LEU A 370 0.45 -9.32 15.94
C LEU A 370 -1.06 -9.24 15.66
N GLN A 371 -1.82 -10.27 15.98
CA GLN A 371 -3.29 -10.24 15.87
C GLN A 371 -3.91 -9.16 16.78
N VAL A 372 -3.37 -8.96 17.99
CA VAL A 372 -3.82 -7.89 18.89
C VAL A 372 -3.47 -6.52 18.31
N ALA A 373 -2.30 -6.34 17.71
CA ALA A 373 -1.93 -5.11 17.02
C ALA A 373 -2.88 -4.83 15.85
N GLU A 374 -3.17 -5.82 15.01
CA GLU A 374 -4.11 -5.71 13.89
C GLU A 374 -5.54 -5.34 14.37
N ASN A 375 -6.00 -5.91 15.49
CA ASN A 375 -7.26 -5.52 16.10
C ASN A 375 -7.28 -4.04 16.50
N ARG A 376 -6.15 -3.46 16.92
CA ARG A 376 -6.05 -2.02 17.18
C ARG A 376 -6.20 -1.20 15.91
N LEU A 377 -5.57 -1.57 14.80
CA LEU A 377 -5.80 -0.89 13.52
C LEU A 377 -7.27 -0.92 13.10
N ASN A 378 -7.93 -2.07 13.28
CA ASN A 378 -9.35 -2.22 12.96
C ASN A 378 -10.25 -1.37 13.88
N GLU A 379 -9.97 -1.34 15.18
CA GLU A 379 -10.62 -0.42 16.13
C GLU A 379 -10.42 1.05 15.76
N ALA A 380 -9.21 1.43 15.34
CA ALA A 380 -8.92 2.78 14.88
C ALA A 380 -9.74 3.14 13.63
N ALA A 381 -9.87 2.22 12.67
CA ALA A 381 -10.74 2.39 11.50
C ALA A 381 -12.19 2.68 11.90
N ALA A 382 -12.74 1.91 12.83
CA ALA A 382 -14.10 2.11 13.31
C ALA A 382 -14.27 3.42 14.11
N LEU A 383 -13.26 3.85 14.88
CA LEU A 383 -13.31 5.13 15.59
C LEU A 383 -13.27 6.31 14.61
N ILE A 384 -12.41 6.27 13.60
CA ILE A 384 -12.33 7.30 12.55
C ILE A 384 -13.68 7.44 11.85
N TYR A 385 -14.29 6.32 11.45
CA TYR A 385 -15.61 6.29 10.82
C TYR A 385 -16.72 6.91 11.69
N ASN A 386 -16.67 6.69 13.01
CA ASN A 386 -17.63 7.26 13.96
C ASN A 386 -17.34 8.73 14.30
N GLY A 387 -16.23 9.31 13.81
CA GLY A 387 -15.77 10.67 14.16
C GLY A 387 -15.19 10.77 15.58
N ASP A 388 -14.79 9.65 16.18
CA ASP A 388 -14.17 9.57 17.49
C ASP A 388 -12.62 9.66 17.39
N GLU A 389 -11.96 9.98 18.51
CA GLU A 389 -10.49 10.10 18.56
C GLU A 389 -9.81 8.72 18.49
N ALA A 390 -9.20 8.41 17.35
CA ALA A 390 -8.49 7.15 17.11
C ALA A 390 -7.02 7.14 17.56
N GLY A 391 -6.46 8.30 17.93
CA GLY A 391 -5.03 8.47 18.21
C GLY A 391 -4.50 7.51 19.28
N ILE A 392 -5.25 7.29 20.36
CA ILE A 392 -4.85 6.37 21.44
C ILE A 392 -4.67 4.94 20.93
N VAL A 393 -5.56 4.48 20.05
CA VAL A 393 -5.53 3.10 19.55
C VAL A 393 -4.42 2.90 18.52
N LEU A 394 -4.16 3.91 17.68
CA LEU A 394 -3.04 3.93 16.75
C LEU A 394 -1.69 3.93 17.48
N GLU A 395 -1.60 4.67 18.58
CA GLU A 395 -0.43 4.67 19.46
C GLU A 395 -0.19 3.30 20.09
N GLU A 396 -1.24 2.64 20.59
CA GLU A 396 -1.12 1.28 21.11
C GLU A 396 -0.70 0.25 20.05
N TYR A 397 -1.14 0.41 18.80
CA TYR A 397 -0.67 -0.41 17.68
C TYR A 397 0.85 -0.26 17.52
N ARG A 398 1.34 0.98 17.46
CA ARG A 398 2.76 1.30 17.32
C ARG A 398 3.57 0.73 18.48
N ASP A 399 3.15 0.99 19.72
CA ASP A 399 3.79 0.49 20.93
C ASP A 399 3.86 -1.04 20.96
N THR A 400 2.80 -1.71 20.49
CA THR A 400 2.77 -3.18 20.44
C THR A 400 3.80 -3.71 19.45
N LEU A 401 3.90 -3.13 18.26
CA LEU A 401 4.90 -3.57 17.27
C LEU A 401 6.34 -3.26 17.69
N GLN A 402 6.58 -2.09 18.29
CA GLN A 402 7.88 -1.74 18.87
C GLN A 402 8.27 -2.68 20.02
N ALA A 403 7.32 -3.07 20.87
CA ALA A 403 7.58 -4.03 21.94
C ALA A 403 7.93 -5.43 21.40
N ILE A 404 7.28 -5.88 20.31
CA ILE A 404 7.59 -7.15 19.65
C ILE A 404 9.00 -7.11 19.04
N ALA A 405 9.34 -6.02 18.34
CA ALA A 405 10.63 -5.85 17.67
C ALA A 405 11.80 -5.65 18.67
N GLY A 406 11.58 -4.92 19.75
CA GLY A 406 12.61 -4.57 20.74
C GLY A 406 12.88 -5.64 21.82
N GLY A 407 12.15 -6.75 21.83
CA GLY A 407 12.32 -7.78 22.86
C GLY A 407 13.61 -8.60 22.70
N GLU A 408 14.44 -8.63 23.74
CA GLU A 408 15.75 -9.33 23.82
C GLU A 408 15.73 -10.85 23.52
N HIS A 409 14.55 -11.45 23.31
CA HIS A 409 14.36 -12.89 23.08
C HIS A 409 13.77 -13.25 21.72
N HIS A 410 13.58 -12.28 20.81
CA HIS A 410 12.67 -12.46 19.66
C HIS A 410 13.33 -12.65 18.28
N GLY A 411 14.66 -12.51 18.16
CA GLY A 411 15.46 -12.98 17.02
C GLY A 411 14.98 -12.54 15.61
N SER A 412 15.53 -13.16 14.56
CA SER A 412 15.16 -12.86 13.16
C SER A 412 13.73 -13.27 12.77
N LEU A 413 13.10 -14.17 13.55
CA LEU A 413 11.73 -14.63 13.28
C LEU A 413 10.70 -13.56 13.62
N ALA A 414 10.82 -12.87 14.76
CA ALA A 414 9.87 -11.83 15.10
C ALA A 414 9.99 -10.63 14.16
N GLU A 415 11.20 -10.24 13.80
CA GLU A 415 11.46 -9.21 12.79
C GLU A 415 10.79 -9.57 11.45
N PHE A 416 10.97 -10.82 10.97
CA PHE A 416 10.30 -11.30 9.76
C PHE A 416 8.78 -11.28 9.87
N LEU A 417 8.20 -11.72 10.99
CA LEU A 417 6.75 -11.75 11.18
C LEU A 417 6.15 -10.34 11.31
N VAL A 418 6.83 -9.43 12.00
CA VAL A 418 6.45 -8.01 12.10
C VAL A 418 6.52 -7.36 10.72
N GLN A 419 7.60 -7.61 9.96
CA GLN A 419 7.75 -7.08 8.62
C GLN A 419 6.64 -7.59 7.68
N ARG A 420 6.35 -8.89 7.73
CA ARG A 420 5.24 -9.46 6.94
C ARG A 420 3.90 -8.82 7.30
N ALA A 421 3.62 -8.67 8.60
CA ALA A 421 2.39 -8.05 9.08
C ALA A 421 2.28 -6.59 8.60
N LEU A 422 3.36 -5.80 8.68
CA LEU A 422 3.38 -4.42 8.20
C LEU A 422 3.11 -4.32 6.69
N VAL A 423 3.74 -5.19 5.89
CA VAL A 423 3.52 -5.24 4.44
C VAL A 423 2.06 -5.62 4.13
N GLU A 424 1.50 -6.59 4.84
CA GLU A 424 0.10 -7.00 4.69
C GLU A 424 -0.88 -5.88 5.07
N SER A 425 -0.68 -5.23 6.22
CA SER A 425 -1.52 -4.12 6.67
C SER A 425 -1.43 -2.91 5.72
N ALA A 426 -0.23 -2.62 5.19
CA ALA A 426 -0.01 -1.57 4.18
C ALA A 426 -0.71 -1.90 2.85
N ALA A 427 -0.62 -3.16 2.40
CA ALA A 427 -1.26 -3.60 1.16
C ALA A 427 -2.79 -3.55 1.27
N GLN A 428 -3.36 -3.91 2.43
CA GLN A 428 -4.79 -3.78 2.72
C GLN A 428 -5.29 -2.33 2.78
N MET A 429 -4.40 -1.33 2.79
CA MET A 429 -4.72 0.11 2.81
C MET A 429 -4.08 0.86 1.63
N SER A 430 -3.57 0.13 0.65
CA SER A 430 -2.78 0.70 -0.45
C SER A 430 -3.57 1.69 -1.31
N ALA A 431 -4.88 1.46 -1.46
CA ALA A 431 -5.77 2.31 -2.24
C ALA A 431 -6.05 3.68 -1.58
N ALA A 432 -5.88 3.81 -0.26
CA ALA A 432 -6.17 5.04 0.46
C ALA A 432 -5.16 6.14 0.11
N LEU A 433 -5.65 7.35 -0.14
CA LEU A 433 -4.88 8.54 -0.46
C LEU A 433 -5.13 9.67 0.56
N PRO A 434 -4.23 10.66 0.65
CA PRO A 434 -4.48 11.86 1.45
C PRO A 434 -5.85 12.48 1.13
N GLY A 435 -6.68 12.64 2.16
CA GLY A 435 -8.07 13.10 2.04
C GLY A 435 -9.11 12.00 2.24
N ASP A 436 -8.75 10.72 2.10
CA ASP A 436 -9.59 9.59 2.49
C ASP A 436 -9.52 9.36 4.00
N GLU A 437 -10.64 8.96 4.63
CA GLU A 437 -10.71 8.70 6.08
C GLU A 437 -9.71 7.61 6.53
N SER A 438 -9.51 6.58 5.71
CA SER A 438 -8.58 5.48 5.99
C SER A 438 -7.10 5.83 5.84
N TYR A 439 -6.76 6.98 5.25
CA TYR A 439 -5.35 7.34 5.00
C TYR A 439 -4.54 7.55 6.29
N VAL A 440 -5.20 7.99 7.38
CA VAL A 440 -4.54 8.11 8.69
C VAL A 440 -3.97 6.76 9.16
N ILE A 441 -4.64 5.66 8.84
CA ILE A 441 -4.19 4.30 9.15
C ILE A 441 -3.01 3.92 8.27
N LYS A 442 -3.10 4.15 6.94
CA LYS A 442 -1.99 3.92 6.01
C LYS A 442 -0.73 4.66 6.46
N LYS A 443 -0.89 5.94 6.82
CA LYS A 443 0.18 6.78 7.35
C LYS A 443 0.81 6.16 8.60
N MET A 444 0.01 5.78 9.59
CA MET A 444 0.50 5.15 10.83
C MET A 444 1.28 3.85 10.55
N VAL A 445 0.78 2.99 9.65
CA VAL A 445 1.47 1.73 9.29
C VAL A 445 2.82 2.02 8.64
N LEU A 446 2.87 2.97 7.69
CA LEU A 446 4.11 3.35 7.01
C LEU A 446 5.11 4.01 7.98
N GLU A 447 4.67 4.93 8.84
CA GLU A 447 5.52 5.56 9.86
C GLU A 447 6.06 4.54 10.86
N THR A 448 5.21 3.64 11.35
CA THR A 448 5.63 2.55 12.25
C THR A 448 6.64 1.63 11.54
N SER A 449 6.44 1.34 10.25
CA SER A 449 7.40 0.52 9.49
C SER A 449 8.77 1.20 9.36
N ALA A 450 8.79 2.52 9.18
CA ALA A 450 9.99 3.34 9.08
C ALA A 450 10.78 3.42 10.38
N GLU A 451 10.11 3.40 11.53
CA GLU A 451 10.75 3.41 12.85
C GLU A 451 11.35 2.05 13.24
N LEU A 452 10.80 0.95 12.71
CA LEU A 452 11.20 -0.41 13.05
C LEU A 452 12.28 -0.99 12.14
N SER A 453 12.54 -0.36 10.98
CA SER A 453 13.36 -0.95 9.93
C SER A 453 14.87 -0.76 10.12
N ASP A 454 15.56 -1.88 10.40
CA ASP A 454 16.95 -2.17 9.96
C ASP A 454 16.97 -3.14 8.72
N GLY A 455 15.78 -3.50 8.18
CA GLY A 455 15.56 -4.56 7.19
C GLY A 455 15.10 -4.14 5.77
N LEU A 456 14.47 -5.08 5.03
CA LEU A 456 14.16 -5.02 3.57
C LEU A 456 13.18 -3.92 3.11
N ALA A 457 12.36 -3.37 4.02
CA ALA A 457 11.56 -2.17 3.75
C ALA A 457 12.28 -1.02 4.44
N ARG A 458 13.05 -0.23 3.69
CA ARG A 458 13.85 0.83 4.29
C ARG A 458 12.92 1.95 4.77
N GLN A 459 13.30 2.62 5.85
CA GLN A 459 12.68 3.87 6.29
C GLN A 459 12.44 4.85 5.12
N GLU A 460 13.40 4.88 4.20
CA GLU A 460 13.39 5.63 2.95
C GLU A 460 12.19 5.28 2.05
N ASP A 461 11.84 4.00 1.91
CA ASP A 461 10.74 3.56 1.04
C ASP A 461 9.37 3.96 1.60
N ALA A 462 9.20 3.88 2.91
CA ALA A 462 7.97 4.29 3.58
C ALA A 462 7.75 5.81 3.50
N GLN A 463 8.79 6.60 3.81
CA GLN A 463 8.76 8.06 3.67
C GLN A 463 8.55 8.48 2.21
N GLY A 464 9.20 7.80 1.27
CA GLY A 464 9.05 8.02 -0.15
C GLY A 464 7.65 7.72 -0.68
N THR A 465 6.99 6.69 -0.14
CA THR A 465 5.59 6.38 -0.48
C THR A 465 4.63 7.47 0.01
N LEU A 466 4.80 7.95 1.26
CA LEU A 466 4.02 9.07 1.79
C LEU A 466 4.23 10.35 0.97
N LEU A 467 5.47 10.60 0.52
CA LEU A 467 5.80 11.71 -0.36
C LEU A 467 5.06 11.62 -1.70
N ILE A 468 5.11 10.47 -2.37
CA ILE A 468 4.43 10.25 -3.66
C ILE A 468 2.91 10.39 -3.50
N ASP A 469 2.31 9.82 -2.45
CA ASP A 469 0.88 9.91 -2.16
C ASP A 469 0.44 11.37 -2.00
N GLY A 470 1.18 12.16 -1.21
CA GLY A 470 0.94 13.59 -1.01
C GLY A 470 1.08 14.41 -2.29
N LEU A 471 2.16 14.20 -3.06
CA LEU A 471 2.40 14.89 -4.32
C LEU A 471 1.30 14.59 -5.35
N ALA A 472 0.86 13.34 -5.46
CA ALA A 472 -0.19 12.93 -6.37
C ALA A 472 -1.53 13.63 -6.06
N VAL A 473 -1.91 13.72 -4.77
CA VAL A 473 -3.12 14.43 -4.34
C VAL A 473 -3.02 15.93 -4.59
N MET A 474 -1.87 16.54 -4.31
CA MET A 474 -1.65 17.97 -4.60
C MET A 474 -1.72 18.27 -6.09
N MET A 475 -1.09 17.44 -6.94
CA MET A 475 -1.15 17.61 -8.39
C MET A 475 -2.60 17.59 -8.89
N ARG A 476 -3.37 16.60 -8.47
CA ARG A 476 -4.80 16.49 -8.82
C ARG A 476 -5.60 17.69 -8.30
N SER A 477 -5.35 18.12 -7.06
CA SER A 477 -6.05 19.25 -6.46
C SER A 477 -5.72 20.57 -7.17
N ALA A 478 -4.46 20.74 -7.60
CA ALA A 478 -4.04 21.89 -8.40
C ALA A 478 -4.71 21.91 -9.78
N ASP A 479 -4.81 20.77 -10.45
CA ASP A 479 -5.51 20.65 -11.74
C ASP A 479 -7.02 20.96 -11.64
N GLU A 480 -7.64 20.54 -10.53
CA GLU A 480 -9.04 20.81 -10.23
C GLU A 480 -9.29 22.24 -9.68
N GLY A 481 -8.22 23.02 -9.44
CA GLY A 481 -8.30 24.39 -8.92
C GLY A 481 -8.56 24.51 -7.42
N ARG A 482 -8.42 23.43 -6.65
CA ARG A 482 -8.57 23.37 -5.19
C ARG A 482 -7.25 23.72 -4.48
N ILE A 483 -6.86 25.00 -4.56
CA ILE A 483 -5.56 25.49 -4.06
C ILE A 483 -5.47 25.45 -2.53
N ASP A 484 -6.59 25.56 -1.83
CA ASP A 484 -6.71 25.40 -0.37
C ASP A 484 -6.23 24.03 0.11
N LEU A 485 -6.63 22.97 -0.60
CA LEU A 485 -6.18 21.60 -0.29
C LEU A 485 -4.68 21.44 -0.56
N VAL A 486 -4.16 22.03 -1.64
CA VAL A 486 -2.73 21.99 -1.96
C VAL A 486 -1.90 22.56 -0.81
N GLN A 487 -2.29 23.72 -0.26
CA GLN A 487 -1.58 24.33 0.86
C GLN A 487 -1.62 23.46 2.13
N SER A 488 -2.79 22.89 2.46
CA SER A 488 -2.93 22.02 3.63
C SER A 488 -2.10 20.74 3.53
N VAL A 489 -2.06 20.12 2.35
CA VAL A 489 -1.28 18.90 2.13
C VAL A 489 0.21 19.22 2.09
N TRP A 490 0.62 20.37 1.55
CA TRP A 490 2.03 20.78 1.53
C TRP A 490 2.62 20.91 2.94
N SER A 491 1.89 21.51 3.89
CA SER A 491 2.38 21.62 5.28
C SER A 491 2.61 20.27 5.93
N ASP A 492 1.75 19.28 5.64
CA ASP A 492 1.89 17.92 6.16
C ASP A 492 3.00 17.14 5.45
N LEU A 493 3.27 17.47 4.18
CA LEU A 493 4.26 16.79 3.34
C LEU A 493 5.68 17.29 3.56
N HIS A 494 5.84 18.53 4.01
CA HIS A 494 7.14 19.21 4.14
C HIS A 494 8.24 18.36 4.81
N PRO A 495 7.99 17.62 5.92
CA PRO A 495 9.01 16.77 6.54
C PRO A 495 9.54 15.67 5.61
N TYR A 496 8.71 15.14 4.71
CA TYR A 496 9.11 14.09 3.77
C TYR A 496 9.79 14.67 2.53
N VAL A 497 9.47 15.91 2.13
CA VAL A 497 10.15 16.57 0.99
C VAL A 497 11.64 16.78 1.28
N LEU A 498 12.00 17.05 2.54
CA LEU A 498 13.40 17.18 2.98
C LEU A 498 14.25 15.91 2.71
N THR A 499 13.62 14.74 2.57
CA THR A 499 14.33 13.50 2.21
C THR A 499 14.93 13.55 0.80
N LEU A 500 14.41 14.43 -0.09
CA LEU A 500 14.96 14.62 -1.43
C LEU A 500 16.27 15.42 -1.45
N GLU A 501 16.53 16.22 -0.40
CA GLU A 501 17.75 17.04 -0.25
C GLU A 501 18.88 16.31 0.45
N ASN A 502 18.55 15.35 1.32
CA ASN A 502 19.54 14.68 2.13
C ASN A 502 20.28 13.60 1.33
N GLU A 503 21.50 13.90 0.88
CA GLU A 503 22.37 12.95 0.15
C GLU A 503 22.70 11.68 0.97
N GLU A 504 22.55 11.71 2.30
CA GLU A 504 22.78 10.56 3.17
C GLU A 504 21.59 9.58 3.21
N LEU A 505 20.38 10.00 2.83
CA LEU A 505 19.17 9.16 2.72
C LEU A 505 18.97 8.76 1.25
N SER A 506 19.39 7.55 0.89
CA SER A 506 19.31 7.07 -0.49
C SER A 506 17.93 6.48 -0.78
N LEU A 507 16.94 7.34 -1.06
CA LEU A 507 15.65 6.89 -1.60
C LEU A 507 15.86 5.93 -2.79
N ASP A 508 14.98 4.92 -2.91
CA ASP A 508 14.92 4.08 -4.10
C ASP A 508 14.94 4.98 -5.36
N PRO A 509 15.87 4.77 -6.31
CA PRO A 509 15.97 5.55 -7.54
C PRO A 509 14.64 5.72 -8.28
N ALA A 510 13.75 4.71 -8.23
CA ALA A 510 12.43 4.80 -8.84
C ALA A 510 11.49 5.76 -8.09
N ILE A 511 11.51 5.74 -6.75
CA ILE A 511 10.73 6.65 -5.89
C ILE A 511 11.23 8.08 -6.08
N TYR A 512 12.55 8.27 -6.03
CA TYR A 512 13.18 9.59 -6.21
C TYR A 512 12.82 10.21 -7.55
N LYS A 513 12.90 9.41 -8.63
CA LYS A 513 12.55 9.85 -9.98
C LYS A 513 11.07 10.19 -10.08
N GLU A 514 10.17 9.41 -9.49
CA GLU A 514 8.73 9.67 -9.48
C GLU A 514 8.39 10.94 -8.71
N ALA A 515 8.94 11.11 -7.50
CA ALA A 515 8.72 12.30 -6.68
C ALA A 515 9.15 13.58 -7.42
N LYS A 516 10.32 13.57 -8.08
CA LYS A 516 10.77 14.71 -8.89
C LYS A 516 9.88 14.98 -10.11
N MET A 517 9.35 13.93 -10.74
CA MET A 517 8.40 14.07 -11.84
C MET A 517 7.09 14.70 -11.37
N LEU A 518 6.52 14.22 -10.27
CA LEU A 518 5.29 14.77 -9.69
C LEU A 518 5.46 16.21 -9.22
N LEU A 519 6.61 16.56 -8.62
CA LEU A 519 6.94 17.96 -8.29
C LEU A 519 6.97 18.85 -9.55
N SER A 520 7.56 18.37 -10.64
CA SER A 520 7.58 19.10 -11.92
C SER A 520 6.19 19.29 -12.52
N PHE A 521 5.32 18.29 -12.42
CA PHE A 521 3.93 18.40 -12.85
C PHE A 521 3.14 19.35 -11.96
N LEU A 522 3.25 19.24 -10.64
CA LEU A 522 2.63 20.13 -9.67
C LEU A 522 3.01 21.59 -9.91
N ALA A 523 4.31 21.89 -10.08
CA ALA A 523 4.78 23.24 -10.37
C ALA A 523 4.16 23.79 -11.67
N SER A 524 4.07 22.96 -12.70
CA SER A 524 3.44 23.33 -13.98
C SER A 524 1.94 23.61 -13.81
N SER A 525 1.22 22.75 -13.10
CA SER A 525 -0.21 22.91 -12.80
C SER A 525 -0.49 24.16 -11.98
N LEU A 526 0.30 24.44 -10.93
CA LEU A 526 0.18 25.65 -10.12
C LEU A 526 0.48 26.92 -10.92
N HIS A 527 1.47 26.88 -11.82
CA HIS A 527 1.77 28.02 -12.69
C HIS A 527 0.63 28.30 -13.68
N ILE A 528 -0.01 27.26 -14.23
CA ILE A 528 -1.20 27.38 -15.08
C ILE A 528 -2.40 27.93 -14.27
N ALA A 529 -2.61 27.42 -13.06
CA ALA A 529 -3.69 27.88 -12.18
C ALA A 529 -3.52 29.36 -11.79
N ASN A 530 -2.30 29.78 -11.43
CA ASN A 530 -1.98 31.17 -11.14
C ASN A 530 -2.24 32.08 -12.35
N LYS A 531 -1.83 31.66 -13.57
CA LYS A 531 -2.15 32.38 -14.83
C LYS A 531 -3.66 32.50 -15.10
N ARG A 532 -4.47 31.56 -14.64
CA ARG A 532 -5.93 31.58 -14.74
C ARG A 532 -6.59 32.42 -13.64
N GLY A 533 -5.82 33.05 -12.75
CA GLY A 533 -6.32 33.92 -11.68
C GLY A 533 -6.62 33.20 -10.36
N ALA A 534 -6.17 31.96 -10.18
CA ALA A 534 -6.23 31.30 -8.88
C ALA A 534 -5.26 31.96 -7.90
N SER A 535 -5.68 32.15 -6.64
CA SER A 535 -4.85 32.73 -5.57
C SER A 535 -3.84 31.71 -5.06
N VAL A 536 -2.77 31.48 -5.82
CA VAL A 536 -1.64 30.64 -5.41
C VAL A 536 -0.67 31.49 -4.58
N ASP A 537 -0.30 30.98 -3.40
CA ASP A 537 0.69 31.63 -2.54
C ASP A 537 2.07 31.64 -3.23
N PRO A 538 2.69 32.83 -3.40
CA PRO A 538 4.04 32.93 -3.94
C PRO A 538 5.08 32.14 -3.13
N GLU A 539 4.95 32.09 -1.80
CA GLU A 539 5.91 31.39 -0.94
C GLU A 539 5.92 29.88 -1.24
N LEU A 540 4.75 29.29 -1.47
CA LEU A 540 4.61 27.89 -1.87
C LEU A 540 5.30 27.59 -3.22
N LEU A 541 5.19 28.50 -4.20
CA LEU A 541 5.83 28.33 -5.49
C LEU A 541 7.35 28.40 -5.38
N ASP A 542 7.86 29.32 -4.57
CA ASP A 542 9.29 29.48 -4.31
C ASP A 542 9.86 28.26 -3.57
N ASP A 543 9.14 27.74 -2.57
CA ASP A 543 9.51 26.53 -1.85
C ASP A 543 9.58 25.32 -2.78
N ILE A 544 8.55 25.08 -3.61
CA ILE A 544 8.54 23.96 -4.57
C ILE A 544 9.70 24.10 -5.58
N ALA A 545 10.01 25.33 -6.00
CA ALA A 545 11.07 25.58 -6.98
C ALA A 545 12.46 25.15 -6.49
N MET A 546 12.70 25.09 -5.18
CA MET A 546 13.97 24.60 -4.61
C MET A 546 14.22 23.11 -4.89
N TYR A 547 13.15 22.32 -5.00
CA TYR A 547 13.21 20.86 -5.18
C TYR A 547 13.07 20.42 -6.63
N LEU A 548 12.68 21.33 -7.52
CA LEU A 548 12.67 21.04 -8.95
C LEU A 548 14.10 20.71 -9.39
N PRO A 549 14.28 19.73 -10.31
CA PRO A 549 15.58 19.56 -10.92
C PRO A 549 16.02 20.93 -11.41
N ALA A 550 17.24 21.35 -11.01
CA ALA A 550 17.85 22.59 -11.51
C ALA A 550 17.49 22.65 -12.99
N PRO A 551 16.86 23.74 -13.46
CA PRO A 551 16.41 23.83 -14.84
C PRO A 551 17.59 23.30 -15.61
N LYS A 552 17.41 22.16 -16.28
CA LYS A 552 18.44 21.71 -17.21
C LYS A 552 18.63 22.96 -18.00
N ASP A 553 19.81 23.58 -17.89
CA ASP A 553 20.17 24.63 -18.80
C ASP A 553 19.69 24.06 -20.11
N THR A 554 18.81 24.77 -20.79
CA THR A 554 18.48 24.42 -22.17
C THR A 554 19.73 24.68 -23.02
N THR A 555 20.93 24.36 -22.55
CA THR A 555 21.73 23.34 -23.22
C THR A 555 20.91 22.06 -23.27
N ASP A 556 19.90 22.08 -24.17
CA ASP A 556 19.71 20.99 -25.09
C ASP A 556 21.08 20.33 -25.29
N VAL A 557 21.16 19.00 -25.24
CA VAL A 557 22.27 18.32 -25.90
C VAL A 557 22.09 18.66 -27.38
N SER A 558 22.52 19.86 -27.71
CA SER A 558 22.43 20.48 -28.99
C SER A 558 23.54 19.78 -29.71
N LEU A 559 23.17 18.99 -30.71
CA LEU A 559 24.12 18.32 -31.57
C LEU A 559 25.21 19.33 -31.93
N SER A 560 26.46 18.88 -31.85
CA SER A 560 27.58 19.68 -32.31
C SER A 560 27.33 20.11 -33.76
N GLU A 561 27.95 21.19 -34.23
CA GLU A 561 27.79 21.61 -35.63
C GLU A 561 28.10 20.46 -36.60
N GLU A 562 29.08 19.64 -36.26
CA GLU A 562 29.51 18.47 -37.02
C GLU A 562 28.42 17.39 -37.06
N GLU A 563 27.77 17.11 -35.94
CA GLU A 563 26.67 16.14 -35.85
C GLU A 563 25.41 16.62 -36.59
N VAL A 564 25.05 17.90 -36.48
CA VAL A 564 23.94 18.50 -37.25
C VAL A 564 24.23 18.37 -38.74
N MET A 565 25.44 18.70 -39.17
CA MET A 565 25.84 18.58 -40.57
C MET A 565 25.89 17.13 -41.05
N HIS A 566 26.29 16.18 -40.20
CA HIS A 566 26.23 14.75 -40.51
C HIS A 566 24.79 14.28 -40.78
N ILE A 567 23.84 14.68 -39.95
CA ILE A 567 22.41 14.38 -40.16
C ILE A 567 21.90 15.02 -41.45
N VAL A 568 22.24 16.29 -41.71
CA VAL A 568 21.83 16.99 -42.93
C VAL A 568 22.38 16.30 -44.19
N MET A 569 23.64 15.87 -44.17
CA MET A 569 24.26 15.15 -45.29
C MET A 569 23.63 13.76 -45.47
N THR A 570 23.36 13.04 -44.39
CA THR A 570 22.67 11.75 -44.44
C THR A 570 21.28 11.88 -45.08
N ILE A 571 20.50 12.90 -44.68
CA ILE A 571 19.17 13.17 -45.26
C ILE A 571 19.31 13.50 -46.76
N LYS A 572 20.27 14.35 -47.13
CA LYS A 572 20.54 14.70 -48.53
C LYS A 572 20.88 13.45 -49.34
N GLU A 573 21.80 12.62 -48.87
CA GLU A 573 22.21 11.39 -49.52
C GLU A 573 21.00 10.49 -49.76
N LYS A 574 20.19 10.21 -48.72
CA LYS A 574 18.98 9.38 -48.82
C LYS A 574 17.96 9.91 -49.82
N ILE A 575 17.74 11.24 -49.88
CA ILE A 575 16.84 11.85 -50.86
C ILE A 575 17.37 11.60 -52.28
N PHE A 576 18.66 11.81 -52.51
CA PHE A 576 19.28 11.74 -53.83
C PHE A 576 19.72 10.34 -54.29
N VAL A 577 19.55 9.30 -53.46
CA VAL A 577 19.59 7.90 -53.92
C VAL A 577 18.58 7.66 -55.05
N TYR A 578 17.43 8.34 -55.01
CA TYR A 578 16.38 8.17 -56.00
C TYR A 578 16.57 9.09 -57.21
N HIS A 579 16.33 8.57 -58.42
CA HIS A 579 16.42 9.35 -59.67
C HIS A 579 15.11 10.06 -60.05
N MET A 580 13.95 9.55 -59.61
CA MET A 580 12.65 10.12 -59.95
C MET A 580 12.22 11.19 -58.94
N THR A 581 11.70 12.31 -59.44
CA THR A 581 11.20 13.46 -58.66
C THR A 581 10.22 13.05 -57.56
N GLN A 582 9.24 12.18 -57.86
CA GLN A 582 8.23 11.77 -56.89
C GLN A 582 8.82 10.94 -55.75
N SER A 583 9.76 10.03 -56.04
CA SER A 583 10.43 9.21 -55.03
C SER A 583 11.26 10.07 -54.08
N ARG A 584 11.94 11.10 -54.60
CA ARG A 584 12.69 12.07 -53.79
C ARG A 584 11.78 12.85 -52.84
N ILE A 585 10.62 13.28 -53.33
CA ILE A 585 9.62 13.99 -52.52
C ILE A 585 9.07 13.10 -51.41
N ASN A 586 8.77 11.83 -51.71
CA ASN A 586 8.28 10.88 -50.69
C ASN A 586 9.34 10.61 -49.62
N GLN A 587 10.61 10.41 -50.02
CA GLN A 587 11.71 10.24 -49.07
C GLN A 587 11.90 11.51 -48.22
N PHE A 588 11.84 12.69 -48.83
CA PHE A 588 11.90 13.96 -48.11
C PHE A 588 10.81 14.05 -47.04
N ILE A 589 9.55 13.74 -47.37
CA ILE A 589 8.44 13.75 -46.41
C ILE A 589 8.69 12.75 -45.26
N ALA A 590 9.21 11.57 -45.56
CA ALA A 590 9.53 10.56 -44.55
C ALA A 590 10.62 11.03 -43.57
N GLU A 591 11.70 11.63 -44.07
CA GLU A 591 12.80 12.15 -43.24
C GLU A 591 12.34 13.37 -42.42
N ILE A 592 11.55 14.29 -42.98
CA ILE A 592 10.97 15.40 -42.22
C ILE A 592 10.05 14.89 -41.11
N LYS A 593 9.23 13.87 -41.37
CA LYS A 593 8.37 13.25 -40.36
C LYS A 593 9.19 12.58 -39.25
N ALA A 594 10.34 11.99 -39.58
CA ALA A 594 11.25 11.38 -38.61
C ALA A 594 11.95 12.42 -37.72
N LEU A 595 12.12 13.66 -38.19
CA LEU A 595 12.67 14.77 -37.42
C LEU A 595 11.68 15.41 -36.45
N ASN A 596 10.37 15.11 -36.55
CA ASN A 596 9.36 15.71 -35.68
C ASN A 596 9.58 15.31 -34.21
N GLY A 597 9.71 16.31 -33.35
CA GLY A 597 9.98 16.10 -31.91
C GLY A 597 11.45 15.90 -31.57
N HIS A 598 12.37 16.13 -32.52
CA HIS A 598 13.81 16.18 -32.25
C HIS A 598 14.18 17.54 -31.61
N PRO A 599 15.03 17.59 -30.55
CA PRO A 599 15.38 18.85 -29.88
C PRO A 599 16.01 19.88 -30.84
N ASP A 600 16.95 19.45 -31.69
CA ASP A 600 17.56 20.31 -32.73
C ASP A 600 16.76 20.43 -34.06
N GLN A 601 15.48 20.06 -34.10
CA GLN A 601 14.71 20.04 -35.36
C GLN A 601 14.82 21.38 -36.11
N GLY A 602 14.70 22.52 -35.42
CA GLY A 602 14.84 23.84 -36.03
C GLY A 602 16.25 24.17 -36.53
N ARG A 603 17.32 23.63 -35.93
CA ARG A 603 18.71 23.80 -36.40
C ARG A 603 18.98 22.93 -37.63
N ILE A 604 18.56 21.67 -37.59
CA ILE A 604 18.66 20.72 -38.71
C ILE A 604 17.91 21.25 -39.94
N LEU A 605 16.66 21.71 -39.78
CA LEU A 605 15.87 22.25 -40.90
C LEU A 605 16.51 23.50 -41.52
N ARG A 606 17.05 24.43 -40.71
CA ARG A 606 17.75 25.61 -41.23
C ARG A 606 19.00 25.25 -42.04
N ARG A 607 19.77 24.26 -41.58
CA ARG A 607 20.95 23.76 -42.30
C ARG A 607 20.57 22.95 -43.54
N LEU A 608 19.51 22.17 -43.48
CA LEU A 608 18.98 21.41 -44.61
C LEU A 608 18.50 22.33 -45.74
N ALA A 609 17.83 23.44 -45.42
CA ALA A 609 17.40 24.44 -46.40
C ALA A 609 18.55 25.04 -47.21
N LEU A 610 19.74 25.19 -46.59
CA LEU A 610 20.93 25.72 -47.23
C LEU A 610 21.70 24.67 -48.06
N ASN A 611 21.54 23.38 -47.75
CA ASN A 611 22.34 22.30 -48.35
C ASN A 611 21.63 21.51 -49.45
N LEU A 612 20.30 21.66 -49.56
CA LEU A 612 19.50 21.07 -50.64
C LEU A 612 19.54 21.97 -51.89
N PRO A 613 19.72 21.39 -53.09
CA PRO A 613 19.79 22.17 -54.32
C PRO A 613 18.43 22.74 -54.73
N ASP A 614 18.45 23.90 -55.39
CA ASP A 614 17.31 24.46 -56.09
C ASP A 614 17.02 23.64 -57.37
N GLY A 615 16.33 22.53 -57.18
CA GLY A 615 15.84 21.65 -58.24
C GLY A 615 14.35 21.83 -58.55
N PRO A 616 13.81 21.12 -59.55
CA PRO A 616 12.38 21.14 -59.89
C PRO A 616 11.47 20.73 -58.73
N GLU A 617 12.01 20.04 -57.71
CA GLU A 617 11.31 19.62 -56.49
C GLU A 617 11.06 20.76 -55.47
N SER A 618 11.75 21.89 -55.62
CA SER A 618 11.72 23.06 -54.72
C SER A 618 11.93 22.74 -53.23
N PHE A 619 12.87 21.84 -52.93
CA PHE A 619 13.14 21.39 -51.56
C PHE A 619 13.38 22.51 -50.55
N PRO A 620 14.20 23.55 -50.82
CA PRO A 620 14.41 24.63 -49.85
C PRO A 620 13.10 25.31 -49.44
N GLN A 621 12.20 25.57 -50.39
CA GLN A 621 10.88 26.17 -50.14
C GLN A 621 9.99 25.27 -49.26
N ARG A 622 10.06 23.95 -49.44
CA ARG A 622 9.33 22.98 -48.61
C ARG A 622 9.88 22.94 -47.18
N VAL A 623 11.19 22.98 -47.02
CA VAL A 623 11.84 23.07 -45.70
C VAL A 623 11.45 24.38 -45.00
N TYR A 624 11.42 25.50 -45.71
CA TYR A 624 10.97 26.78 -45.14
C TYR A 624 9.52 26.74 -44.62
N LYS A 625 8.62 26.02 -45.32
CA LYS A 625 7.25 25.83 -44.83
C LYS A 625 7.21 25.06 -43.51
N GLU A 626 8.04 24.03 -43.36
CA GLU A 626 8.14 23.26 -42.11
C GLU A 626 8.78 24.09 -40.98
N ILE A 627 9.77 24.93 -41.28
CA ILE A 627 10.34 25.87 -40.29
C ILE A 627 9.26 26.84 -39.79
N VAL A 628 8.43 27.37 -40.68
CA VAL A 628 7.33 28.27 -40.31
C VAL A 628 6.31 27.52 -39.46
N LYS A 629 5.92 26.31 -39.84
CA LYS A 629 4.99 25.45 -39.09
C LYS A 629 5.51 25.17 -37.67
N LEU A 630 6.76 24.73 -37.53
CA LEU A 630 7.43 24.51 -36.25
C LEU A 630 7.39 25.76 -35.35
N ARG A 631 7.63 26.95 -35.94
CA ARG A 631 7.56 28.21 -35.20
C ARG A 631 6.16 28.52 -34.67
N TRP A 632 5.12 28.17 -35.41
CA TRP A 632 3.73 28.30 -34.96
C TRP A 632 3.37 27.29 -33.88
N GLU A 633 3.86 26.05 -33.98
CA GLU A 633 3.68 25.01 -32.95
C GLU A 633 4.33 25.42 -31.61
N TYR A 634 5.52 26.03 -31.64
CA TYR A 634 6.15 26.62 -30.45
C TYR A 634 5.34 27.79 -29.87
N ALA A 635 4.81 28.68 -30.72
CA ALA A 635 4.00 29.81 -30.28
C ALA A 635 2.64 29.39 -29.69
N ALA A 636 2.12 28.23 -30.12
CA ALA A 636 0.87 27.65 -29.63
C ALA A 636 1.07 26.79 -28.36
N GLY A 637 2.30 26.55 -27.91
CA GLY A 637 2.61 25.69 -26.76
C GLY A 637 2.41 24.19 -27.04
N GLU A 638 2.41 23.78 -28.32
CA GLU A 638 2.15 22.40 -28.73
C GLU A 638 3.39 21.47 -28.67
N VAL A 639 4.57 22.06 -28.49
CA VAL A 639 5.84 21.35 -28.33
C VAL A 639 6.54 21.90 -27.09
N ILE A 640 6.36 21.21 -25.96
CA ILE A 640 7.19 21.27 -24.76
C ILE A 640 7.77 19.88 -24.56
#